data_AF-A0A7X4GY05-F1
#
_entry.id   AF-A0A7X4GY05-F1
#
_cell.length_a   1.000
_cell.length_b   1.000
_cell.length_c   1.000
_cell.angle_alpha   90.00
_cell.angle_beta   90.00
_cell.angle_gamma   90.00
#
_symmetry.space_group_name_H-M   'P 1'
#
loop_
_entity.id
_entity.type
_entity.pdbx_description
1 polymer ?
#
loop_
_entity_poly.entity_id
_entity_poly.type
_entity_poly.pdbx_seq_one_letter_code
_entity_poly.pdbx_strand_id
1 'polypeptide(L)'
;MKHFIDIHRLKTIGILTLCHFGLAGALAAEAPPAKAPVRAHTVVGYNQNIKQADFIGLSKPTVLLMQNQLKSIYSKLPDWQADYAMKEQPLSDGIVGPVTLRWLQRYGHTFQIATTSPGYALELPSHIERVAGFGGAYPLALGSLLSPAFADWAQQQPADARQKDSIVLQRAVTPELLQLFHRYSGGRAPVQRPPIAPAPDGYYTYELNKDDLALLQGKDHLMKLLATLKDQEFHSLEEMRVGLLQKLGGMRELQRLLWPVVKDAAHDYYGHLINKATLDKLSSDSAFGEEALSDLRDLGNVYLKSPVIFEKFINDKLADGSLKLTPEETTKLAEITTVFDNVHLDAAALATIQNQLKDNVLVSGVPPAVTTMLKQLEDVNYPELSGFRSAAVSKIDFGLAMCKNNSPTNNVYVSRLRLEDADVDAMQKQLEALQPQAPDGVSYMKLDLKQTFQRIRDLRAKVEVCDEVTDKDSKELVRTLYMAYLSTAIESLAPKRMPDDLPEIRITGGQCGCALDDVTRISYAFYPYWKKNDEAQAINFRALNRIAFQGLTVDNFGSLQHGAESVDVAVNHGADNAFVRVAHRYNSKVDWVIQKNDWDGDWRNYTPQSRKVVFSKLRDNIIALLTTPADDFLSRLRGYSAMGLEPPPRRGDGVTLYFPNYPTDPAATAEFNAFYLDLRGQMDQHNLALNILVSQEVFTAGRNGGPGAFGLTNLVTLRAKRTATEPSRPGGPGNDEFLLILLNESSSDNKKALRALIEGESTLHGTERTDFLRSMLPVLHFDNRNWQQLEDDIVYSRDGFGGVGLWAPDFDNLAKPVTDPSLSCLKSMQLTACLQRDYREPGLNIEQAGVIETFSCVQRWSLRMILALLLIAIATVVVLFFRFCGAQNFLKKNFLWVLLLLNVPATLVFTMLLLYDPLLARLSSGNLPFIVMAALMLAALIGGYFYLRQRRRVPVRQRSKQTRREMGFPILVWRIEVDEAGLRWTLKNTGSGYAIIKRAEICYDKLPFADVNAALESALASDTEVRWKSMPLQGLRLEPDAEAQALRIPDLAAAREVEDKLKNGSLVVHIVYGGAGGEHWVSDGKEVRSISSL
;
A
#
# COMPACT_ATOMS: atom_id res chain seq x y z
N MET A 1 37.03 41.45 -5.41
CA MET A 1 37.27 42.63 -6.27
C MET A 1 35.96 43.02 -6.94
N LYS A 2 35.49 44.24 -6.64
CA LYS A 2 34.53 45.10 -7.38
C LYS A 2 33.32 44.44 -8.07
N HIS A 3 32.20 44.34 -7.35
CA HIS A 3 30.96 45.10 -7.64
C HIS A 3 29.92 44.79 -6.56
N PHE A 4 28.97 45.71 -6.36
CA PHE A 4 27.90 45.74 -5.34
C PHE A 4 28.21 46.37 -3.98
N ILE A 5 28.36 47.69 -3.98
CA ILE A 5 27.82 48.58 -2.95
C ILE A 5 27.28 49.84 -3.66
N ASP A 6 25.98 50.10 -3.58
CA ASP A 6 25.40 51.43 -3.24
C ASP A 6 23.87 51.31 -3.11
N ILE A 7 23.36 51.28 -1.87
CA ILE A 7 22.65 52.37 -1.16
C ILE A 7 21.22 52.63 -1.67
N HIS A 8 20.22 52.20 -0.89
CA HIS A 8 19.16 53.10 -0.44
C HIS A 8 18.61 52.71 0.95
N ARG A 9 18.27 53.76 1.72
CA ARG A 9 18.16 53.83 3.18
C ARG A 9 16.79 53.39 3.75
N LEU A 10 16.87 52.88 4.99
CA LEU A 10 15.81 52.75 6.00
C LEU A 10 15.08 54.08 6.34
N LYS A 11 13.77 53.95 6.62
CA LYS A 11 12.96 54.49 7.74
C LYS A 11 11.58 53.79 7.56
N THR A 12 10.97 53.09 8.52
CA THR A 12 10.36 53.60 9.76
C THR A 12 9.98 52.42 10.70
N ILE A 13 9.75 52.76 11.96
CA ILE A 13 9.59 51.93 13.18
C ILE A 13 8.10 51.69 13.52
N GLY A 14 7.80 50.56 14.21
CA GLY A 14 6.64 50.37 15.11
C GLY A 14 5.44 49.67 14.46
N ILE A 15 4.65 48.77 15.07
CA ILE A 15 4.32 48.46 16.47
C ILE A 15 3.82 47.00 16.52
N LEU A 16 4.11 46.33 17.62
CA LEU A 16 3.58 45.03 18.06
C LEU A 16 2.36 45.32 18.96
N THR A 17 1.17 44.73 18.72
CA THR A 17 0.25 44.12 19.72
C THR A 17 -1.21 43.96 19.25
N LEU A 18 -1.83 42.88 19.76
CA LEU A 18 -3.27 42.65 20.03
C LEU A 18 -4.19 42.30 18.85
N CYS A 19 -4.59 41.02 18.79
CA CYS A 19 -6.00 40.60 18.87
C CYS A 19 -6.11 39.11 19.25
N HIS A 20 -6.53 38.87 20.48
CA HIS A 20 -7.23 37.67 20.95
C HIS A 20 -8.69 38.08 21.23
N PHE A 21 -9.59 37.12 21.09
CA PHE A 21 -11.05 37.13 21.37
C PHE A 21 -12.02 37.50 20.24
N GLY A 22 -12.77 36.47 19.84
CA GLY A 22 -14.06 36.52 19.15
C GLY A 22 -14.77 35.17 19.34
N LEU A 23 -15.59 35.09 20.39
CA LEU A 23 -16.39 33.94 20.81
C LEU A 23 -17.63 33.74 19.90
N ALA A 24 -18.01 32.46 19.76
CA ALA A 24 -19.36 31.88 19.88
C ALA A 24 -20.56 32.30 18.98
N GLY A 25 -21.29 31.26 18.56
CA GLY A 25 -22.61 31.26 17.91
C GLY A 25 -22.53 30.59 16.53
N ALA A 26 -23.10 29.42 16.24
CA ALA A 26 -24.42 28.93 16.63
C ALA A 26 -24.46 27.40 16.73
N LEU A 27 -25.12 26.91 17.78
CA LEU A 27 -25.70 25.57 17.86
C LEU A 27 -27.10 25.67 17.23
N ALA A 28 -27.34 24.92 16.15
CA ALA A 28 -28.68 24.59 15.70
C ALA A 28 -28.78 23.06 15.69
N ALA A 29 -29.67 22.55 16.54
CA ALA A 29 -30.02 21.15 16.59
C ALA A 29 -30.94 20.81 15.40
N GLU A 30 -30.49 19.94 14.51
CA GLU A 30 -31.35 19.28 13.52
C GLU A 30 -31.81 17.93 14.07
N ALA A 31 -33.12 17.73 13.99
CA ALA A 31 -33.84 16.54 14.41
C ALA A 31 -33.41 15.30 13.59
N PRO A 32 -33.56 14.08 14.14
CA PRO A 32 -33.23 12.87 13.40
C PRO A 32 -34.16 12.72 12.19
N PRO A 33 -33.65 12.40 10.99
CA PRO A 33 -34.51 12.13 9.86
C PRO A 33 -35.31 10.85 10.14
N ALA A 34 -36.64 10.98 10.05
CA ALA A 34 -37.55 9.86 10.08
C ALA A 34 -37.21 8.87 8.96
N LYS A 35 -37.22 7.56 9.28
CA LYS A 35 -37.07 6.47 8.30
C LYS A 35 -38.10 6.65 7.18
N ALA A 36 -37.63 6.94 5.96
CA ALA A 36 -38.46 6.92 4.78
C ALA A 36 -38.87 5.46 4.46
N PRO A 37 -40.16 5.18 4.22
CA PRO A 37 -40.58 3.86 3.77
C PRO A 37 -40.04 3.60 2.36
N VAL A 38 -39.48 2.40 2.16
CA VAL A 38 -39.02 1.89 0.88
C VAL A 38 -40.19 1.88 -0.12
N ARG A 39 -40.21 2.81 -1.07
CA ARG A 39 -41.13 2.78 -2.21
C ARG A 39 -40.49 1.96 -3.34
N ALA A 40 -41.21 0.95 -3.81
CA ALA A 40 -40.83 0.16 -4.98
C ALA A 40 -40.60 1.06 -6.21
N HIS A 41 -39.50 0.79 -6.92
CA HIS A 41 -39.02 1.59 -8.04
C HIS A 41 -39.83 1.35 -9.32
N THR A 42 -40.79 2.22 -9.63
CA THR A 42 -41.16 2.62 -11.00
C THR A 42 -41.91 3.96 -10.94
N VAL A 43 -41.61 4.91 -11.84
CA VAL A 43 -42.50 6.06 -12.05
C VAL A 43 -43.75 5.52 -12.73
N VAL A 44 -44.83 5.34 -11.99
CA VAL A 44 -46.12 4.94 -12.54
C VAL A 44 -46.98 6.19 -12.69
N GLY A 45 -46.71 6.95 -13.75
CA GLY A 45 -47.59 8.01 -14.23
C GLY A 45 -48.16 7.64 -15.59
N TYR A 46 -49.44 7.93 -15.80
CA TYR A 46 -50.16 7.65 -17.05
C TYR A 46 -50.81 8.93 -17.55
N ASN A 47 -50.61 9.26 -18.82
CA ASN A 47 -51.36 10.32 -19.48
C ASN A 47 -52.73 9.77 -19.89
N GLN A 48 -53.70 9.81 -18.97
CA GLN A 48 -55.06 9.26 -19.17
C GLN A 48 -55.86 9.98 -20.27
N ASN A 49 -55.37 11.11 -20.77
CA ASN A 49 -55.96 11.78 -21.92
C ASN A 49 -55.73 11.02 -23.23
N ILE A 50 -54.80 10.06 -23.25
CA ILE A 50 -54.59 9.16 -24.38
C ILE A 50 -55.60 8.02 -24.30
N LYS A 51 -56.53 7.96 -25.27
CA LYS A 51 -57.62 6.98 -25.30
C LYS A 51 -57.46 6.03 -26.48
N GLN A 52 -57.99 4.82 -26.34
CA GLN A 52 -57.99 3.82 -27.42
C GLN A 52 -58.64 4.34 -28.70
N ALA A 53 -59.70 5.14 -28.57
CA ALA A 53 -60.45 5.72 -29.68
C ALA A 53 -59.59 6.66 -30.56
N ASP A 54 -58.52 7.23 -30.01
CA ASP A 54 -57.66 8.19 -30.73
C ASP A 54 -56.82 7.51 -31.82
N PHE A 55 -56.71 6.18 -31.79
CA PHE A 55 -55.89 5.38 -32.71
C PHE A 55 -56.69 4.58 -33.74
N ILE A 56 -58.02 4.76 -33.82
CA ILE A 56 -58.90 4.03 -34.75
C ILE A 56 -58.51 4.28 -36.23
N GLY A 57 -57.89 5.41 -36.54
CA GLY A 57 -57.43 5.77 -37.89
C GLY A 57 -56.06 5.21 -38.30
N LEU A 58 -55.35 4.48 -37.42
CA LEU A 58 -54.03 3.93 -37.73
C LEU A 58 -54.10 2.58 -38.44
N SER A 59 -53.23 2.37 -39.43
CA SER A 59 -53.11 1.08 -40.09
C SER A 59 -52.47 0.03 -39.18
N LYS A 60 -52.86 -1.25 -39.33
CA LYS A 60 -52.25 -2.37 -38.59
C LYS A 60 -50.71 -2.39 -38.68
N PRO A 61 -50.07 -2.16 -39.85
CA PRO A 61 -48.61 -2.03 -39.94
C PRO A 61 -48.03 -0.89 -39.09
N THR A 62 -48.71 0.25 -39.03
CA THR A 62 -48.28 1.40 -38.20
C THR A 62 -48.33 1.05 -36.71
N VAL A 63 -49.37 0.34 -36.27
CA VAL A 63 -49.51 -0.11 -34.88
C VAL A 63 -48.44 -1.15 -34.53
N LEU A 64 -48.16 -2.11 -35.42
CA LEU A 64 -47.08 -3.08 -35.25
C LEU A 64 -45.71 -2.41 -35.14
N LEU A 65 -45.43 -1.42 -35.99
CA LEU A 65 -44.18 -0.65 -35.92
C LEU A 65 -44.06 0.07 -34.58
N MET A 66 -45.12 0.76 -34.15
CA MET A 66 -45.16 1.47 -32.87
C MET A 66 -44.93 0.52 -31.68
N GLN A 67 -45.59 -0.64 -31.69
CA GLN A 67 -45.42 -1.71 -30.70
C GLN A 67 -43.98 -2.24 -30.64
N ASN A 68 -43.35 -2.49 -31.80
CA ASN A 68 -41.94 -2.90 -31.89
C ASN A 68 -40.97 -1.84 -31.34
N GLN A 69 -41.27 -0.55 -31.57
CA GLN A 69 -40.43 0.53 -31.05
C GLN A 69 -40.65 0.77 -29.55
N LEU A 70 -41.88 0.57 -29.03
CA LEU A 70 -42.09 0.56 -27.57
C LEU A 70 -41.31 -0.59 -26.91
N LYS A 71 -41.22 -1.76 -27.57
CA LYS A 71 -40.37 -2.87 -27.13
C LYS A 71 -38.90 -2.50 -27.05
N SER A 72 -38.36 -1.80 -28.04
CA SER A 72 -36.95 -1.38 -28.01
C SER A 72 -36.66 -0.37 -26.88
N ILE A 73 -37.63 0.49 -26.54
CA ILE A 73 -37.51 1.49 -25.47
C ILE A 73 -37.61 0.86 -24.07
N TYR A 74 -38.55 -0.08 -23.86
CA TYR A 74 -38.94 -0.53 -22.51
C TYR A 74 -38.58 -1.99 -22.18
N SER A 75 -38.04 -2.78 -23.11
CA SER A 75 -37.72 -4.22 -22.91
C SER A 75 -36.89 -4.56 -21.67
N LYS A 76 -36.15 -3.59 -21.11
CA LYS A 76 -35.34 -3.75 -19.90
C LYS A 76 -36.10 -3.49 -18.60
N LEU A 77 -37.34 -3.02 -18.65
CA LEU A 77 -38.16 -2.79 -17.47
C LEU A 77 -38.89 -4.09 -17.04
N PRO A 78 -38.90 -4.45 -15.74
CA PRO A 78 -39.53 -5.69 -15.27
C PRO A 78 -41.04 -5.78 -15.57
N ASP A 79 -41.75 -4.65 -15.50
CA ASP A 79 -43.18 -4.57 -15.78
C ASP A 79 -43.50 -4.70 -17.29
N TRP A 80 -42.60 -4.27 -18.17
CA TRP A 80 -42.69 -4.55 -19.61
C TRP A 80 -42.59 -6.05 -19.89
N GLN A 81 -41.65 -6.74 -19.25
CA GLN A 81 -41.44 -8.18 -19.43
C GLN A 81 -42.65 -8.99 -18.94
N ALA A 82 -43.24 -8.60 -17.81
CA ALA A 82 -44.47 -9.20 -17.29
C ALA A 82 -45.67 -8.99 -18.24
N ASP A 83 -45.88 -7.77 -18.73
CA ASP A 83 -46.99 -7.45 -19.65
C ASP A 83 -46.82 -8.13 -21.03
N TYR A 84 -45.58 -8.28 -21.51
CA TYR A 84 -45.26 -8.98 -22.76
C TYR A 84 -45.46 -10.51 -22.68
N ALA A 85 -45.39 -11.10 -21.49
CA ALA A 85 -45.50 -12.54 -21.28
C ALA A 85 -46.95 -13.07 -21.20
N MET A 86 -47.96 -12.19 -21.17
CA MET A 86 -49.37 -12.58 -21.11
C MET A 86 -49.84 -13.21 -22.44
N LYS A 87 -50.58 -14.33 -22.38
CA LYS A 87 -51.06 -15.08 -23.57
C LYS A 87 -52.02 -14.20 -24.41
N GLU A 88 -51.89 -14.30 -25.74
CA GLU A 88 -52.50 -13.50 -26.84
C GLU A 88 -51.69 -12.29 -27.39
N GLN A 89 -50.35 -12.32 -27.28
CA GLN A 89 -49.41 -11.37 -27.92
C GLN A 89 -49.78 -9.85 -27.85
N PRO A 90 -50.19 -9.33 -26.67
CA PRO A 90 -50.28 -7.88 -26.48
C PRO A 90 -48.92 -7.23 -26.72
N LEU A 91 -48.90 -6.09 -27.42
CA LEU A 91 -47.69 -5.39 -27.87
C LEU A 91 -47.01 -6.01 -29.11
N SER A 92 -47.63 -6.95 -29.81
CA SER A 92 -47.18 -7.40 -31.15
C SER A 92 -48.30 -7.89 -32.08
N ASP A 93 -49.55 -7.64 -31.71
CA ASP A 93 -50.78 -8.05 -32.43
C ASP A 93 -51.22 -7.04 -33.51
N GLY A 94 -50.63 -5.84 -33.53
CA GLY A 94 -51.01 -4.74 -34.40
C GLY A 94 -52.33 -4.08 -34.04
N ILE A 95 -52.78 -4.26 -32.80
CA ILE A 95 -54.01 -3.67 -32.27
C ILE A 95 -53.66 -2.85 -31.02
N VAL A 96 -54.22 -1.64 -30.91
CA VAL A 96 -54.11 -0.86 -29.66
C VAL A 96 -55.09 -1.45 -28.64
N GLY A 97 -54.74 -2.58 -28.04
CA GLY A 97 -55.48 -3.21 -26.93
C GLY A 97 -55.17 -2.58 -25.56
N PRO A 98 -55.77 -3.07 -24.46
CA PRO A 98 -55.60 -2.49 -23.12
C PRO A 98 -54.15 -2.37 -22.66
N VAL A 99 -53.32 -3.37 -22.95
CA VAL A 99 -51.89 -3.39 -22.62
C VAL A 99 -51.12 -2.38 -23.47
N THR A 100 -51.35 -2.36 -24.79
CA THR A 100 -50.70 -1.38 -25.69
C THR A 100 -51.09 0.05 -25.31
N LEU A 101 -52.35 0.28 -24.97
CA LEU A 101 -52.84 1.57 -24.47
C LEU A 101 -52.14 1.99 -23.17
N ARG A 102 -51.99 1.08 -22.20
CA ARG A 102 -51.30 1.34 -20.93
C ARG A 102 -49.87 1.81 -21.16
N TRP A 103 -49.15 1.18 -22.09
CA TRP A 103 -47.79 1.57 -22.46
C TRP A 103 -47.72 2.88 -23.24
N LEU A 104 -48.70 3.17 -24.10
CA LEU A 104 -48.83 4.46 -24.77
C LEU A 104 -49.13 5.60 -23.79
N GLN A 105 -49.99 5.36 -22.79
CA GLN A 105 -50.28 6.33 -21.73
C GLN A 105 -49.05 6.61 -20.87
N ARG A 106 -48.26 5.58 -20.55
CA ARG A 106 -46.99 5.72 -19.83
C ARG A 106 -45.95 6.47 -20.65
N TYR A 107 -45.85 6.15 -21.94
CA TYR A 107 -45.00 6.87 -22.88
C TYR A 107 -45.39 8.35 -22.95
N GLY A 108 -46.69 8.62 -23.08
CA GLY A 108 -47.25 9.97 -23.09
C GLY A 108 -46.97 10.77 -21.82
N HIS A 109 -46.94 10.12 -20.66
CA HIS A 109 -46.55 10.73 -19.40
C HIS A 109 -45.05 11.03 -19.34
N THR A 110 -44.22 10.05 -19.71
CA THR A 110 -42.75 10.14 -19.61
C THR A 110 -42.17 11.21 -20.53
N PHE A 111 -42.67 11.30 -21.77
CA PHE A 111 -42.23 12.28 -22.76
C PHE A 111 -43.13 13.53 -22.80
N GLN A 112 -44.02 13.69 -21.81
CA GLN A 112 -44.90 14.85 -21.63
C GLN A 112 -45.70 15.23 -22.90
N ILE A 113 -46.21 14.24 -23.62
CA ILE A 113 -46.92 14.44 -24.89
C ILE A 113 -48.15 15.31 -24.68
N ALA A 114 -48.22 16.42 -25.43
CA ALA A 114 -49.36 17.32 -25.42
C ALA A 114 -50.52 16.70 -26.21
N THR A 115 -51.62 16.37 -25.51
CA THR A 115 -52.84 15.79 -26.12
C THR A 115 -53.87 16.85 -26.50
N THR A 116 -53.53 18.14 -26.39
CA THR A 116 -54.42 19.27 -26.68
C THR A 116 -54.49 19.63 -28.16
N SER A 117 -53.58 19.12 -29.00
CA SER A 117 -53.55 19.34 -30.44
C SER A 117 -54.38 18.29 -31.20
N PRO A 118 -55.29 18.69 -32.12
CA PRO A 118 -55.96 17.75 -33.01
C PRO A 118 -54.93 17.03 -33.87
N GLY A 119 -54.83 15.69 -33.77
CA GLY A 119 -53.90 14.88 -34.56
C GLY A 119 -52.67 14.33 -33.84
N TYR A 120 -52.53 14.55 -32.52
CA TYR A 120 -51.38 14.03 -31.76
C TYR A 120 -51.17 12.49 -31.93
N ALA A 121 -52.26 11.73 -32.07
CA ALA A 121 -52.23 10.27 -32.27
C ALA A 121 -51.64 9.85 -33.63
N LEU A 122 -51.67 10.73 -34.64
CA LEU A 122 -51.02 10.52 -35.94
C LEU A 122 -49.52 10.83 -35.90
N GLU A 123 -49.09 11.74 -35.02
CA GLU A 123 -47.68 12.12 -34.84
C GLU A 123 -46.92 11.23 -33.85
N LEU A 124 -47.64 10.59 -32.94
CA LEU A 124 -47.09 9.76 -31.87
C LEU A 124 -46.22 8.59 -32.38
N PRO A 125 -46.59 7.85 -33.46
CA PRO A 125 -45.72 6.79 -34.00
C PRO A 125 -44.34 7.30 -34.42
N SER A 126 -44.26 8.45 -35.09
CA SER A 126 -42.99 9.05 -35.51
C SER A 126 -42.18 9.60 -34.33
N HIS A 127 -42.83 10.03 -33.25
CA HIS A 127 -42.14 10.40 -32.01
C HIS A 127 -41.52 9.19 -31.31
N ILE A 128 -42.29 8.09 -31.18
CA ILE A 128 -41.83 6.81 -30.63
C ILE A 128 -40.64 6.27 -31.44
N GLU A 129 -40.69 6.37 -32.76
CA GLU A 129 -39.59 5.97 -33.64
C GLU A 129 -38.29 6.77 -33.37
N ARG A 130 -38.37 8.10 -33.19
CA ARG A 130 -37.19 8.92 -32.86
C ARG A 130 -36.59 8.55 -31.51
N VAL A 131 -37.42 8.32 -30.49
CA VAL A 131 -36.94 7.91 -29.16
C VAL A 131 -36.33 6.50 -29.20
N ALA A 132 -36.91 5.58 -29.96
CA ALA A 132 -36.33 4.26 -30.16
C ALA A 132 -34.99 4.31 -30.90
N GLY A 133 -34.88 5.16 -31.93
CA GLY A 133 -33.60 5.42 -32.61
C GLY A 133 -32.54 6.00 -31.66
N PHE A 134 -32.93 6.95 -30.80
CA PHE A 134 -32.07 7.46 -29.74
C PHE A 134 -31.66 6.36 -28.75
N GLY A 135 -32.59 5.50 -28.34
CA GLY A 135 -32.33 4.35 -27.45
C GLY A 135 -31.38 3.31 -28.03
N GLY A 136 -31.47 3.06 -29.33
CA GLY A 136 -30.55 2.18 -30.04
C GLY A 136 -29.13 2.73 -30.09
N ALA A 137 -28.97 4.04 -30.29
CA ALA A 137 -27.66 4.70 -30.34
C ALA A 137 -27.07 5.02 -28.96
N TYR A 138 -27.92 5.32 -27.96
CA TYR A 138 -27.52 5.79 -26.62
C TYR A 138 -28.32 5.08 -25.50
N PRO A 139 -28.17 3.76 -25.31
CA PRO A 139 -29.01 2.98 -24.41
C PRO A 139 -28.91 3.40 -22.94
N LEU A 140 -27.72 3.84 -22.49
CA LEU A 140 -27.51 4.34 -21.11
C LEU A 140 -28.19 5.70 -20.87
N ALA A 141 -28.16 6.59 -21.87
CA ALA A 141 -28.78 7.89 -21.78
C ALA A 141 -30.31 7.75 -21.73
N LEU A 142 -30.88 6.91 -22.60
CA LEU A 142 -32.31 6.61 -22.57
C LEU A 142 -32.73 5.97 -21.24
N GLY A 143 -31.99 4.96 -20.76
CA GLY A 143 -32.29 4.33 -19.46
C GLY A 143 -32.28 5.32 -18.29
N SER A 144 -31.39 6.32 -18.35
CA SER A 144 -31.33 7.39 -17.36
C SER A 144 -32.50 8.36 -17.46
N LEU A 145 -32.92 8.74 -18.67
CA LEU A 145 -34.09 9.61 -18.90
C LEU A 145 -35.42 8.92 -18.54
N LEU A 146 -35.47 7.59 -18.58
CA LEU A 146 -36.62 6.78 -18.13
C LEU A 146 -36.63 6.54 -16.60
N SER A 147 -35.59 6.97 -15.87
CA SER A 147 -35.45 6.66 -14.45
C SER A 147 -36.29 7.58 -13.54
N PRO A 148 -36.75 7.10 -12.37
CA PRO A 148 -37.41 7.95 -11.37
C PRO A 148 -36.59 9.15 -10.95
N ALA A 149 -35.28 8.95 -10.81
CA ALA A 149 -34.39 10.01 -10.36
C ALA A 149 -34.24 11.15 -11.39
N PHE A 150 -34.46 10.88 -12.68
CA PHE A 150 -34.55 11.94 -13.69
C PHE A 150 -35.87 12.70 -13.58
N ALA A 151 -36.99 12.00 -13.36
CA ALA A 151 -38.29 12.64 -13.17
C ALA A 151 -38.29 13.57 -11.93
N ASP A 152 -37.71 13.11 -10.81
CA ASP A 152 -37.59 13.90 -9.59
C ASP A 152 -36.68 15.13 -9.80
N TRP A 153 -35.52 14.93 -10.45
CA TRP A 153 -34.61 16.02 -10.80
C TRP A 153 -35.28 17.06 -11.70
N ALA A 154 -36.03 16.61 -12.71
CA ALA A 154 -36.75 17.49 -13.63
C ALA A 154 -37.83 18.30 -12.89
N GLN A 155 -38.51 17.73 -11.89
CA GLN A 155 -39.48 18.47 -11.07
C GLN A 155 -38.85 19.53 -10.17
N GLN A 156 -37.60 19.32 -9.73
CA GLN A 156 -36.85 20.25 -8.88
C GLN A 156 -36.25 21.44 -9.66
N GLN A 157 -36.28 21.43 -11.00
CA GLN A 157 -35.77 22.54 -11.80
C GLN A 157 -36.65 23.81 -11.71
N PRO A 158 -36.06 25.00 -11.88
CA PRO A 158 -36.80 26.26 -12.04
C PRO A 158 -37.88 26.17 -13.13
N ALA A 159 -38.97 26.94 -12.98
CA ALA A 159 -40.15 26.84 -13.86
C ALA A 159 -39.82 27.06 -15.36
N ASP A 160 -38.88 27.96 -15.66
CA ASP A 160 -38.42 28.24 -17.02
C ASP A 160 -37.57 27.09 -17.62
N ALA A 161 -36.75 26.43 -16.79
CA ALA A 161 -35.99 25.26 -17.17
C ALA A 161 -36.91 24.04 -17.40
N ARG A 162 -37.92 23.84 -16.53
CA ARG A 162 -38.94 22.78 -16.69
C ARG A 162 -39.70 22.91 -18.00
N GLN A 163 -40.09 24.12 -18.38
CA GLN A 163 -40.78 24.36 -19.65
C GLN A 163 -39.88 24.04 -20.85
N LYS A 164 -38.59 24.40 -20.80
CA LYS A 164 -37.63 24.06 -21.86
C LYS A 164 -37.39 22.56 -21.97
N ASP A 165 -37.23 21.87 -20.85
CA ASP A 165 -36.96 20.43 -20.82
C ASP A 165 -38.19 19.62 -21.26
N SER A 166 -39.39 20.08 -20.93
CA SER A 166 -40.66 19.54 -21.44
C SER A 166 -40.72 19.58 -22.98
N ILE A 167 -40.33 20.72 -23.58
CA ILE A 167 -40.29 20.88 -25.04
C ILE A 167 -39.28 19.92 -25.68
N VAL A 168 -38.11 19.72 -25.05
CA VAL A 168 -37.10 18.77 -25.52
C VAL A 168 -37.64 17.34 -25.53
N LEU A 169 -38.33 16.92 -24.46
CA LEU A 169 -38.96 15.59 -24.37
C LEU A 169 -40.08 15.41 -25.40
N GLN A 170 -40.90 16.44 -25.63
CA GLN A 170 -41.99 16.43 -26.62
C GLN A 170 -41.49 16.36 -28.08
N ARG A 171 -40.31 16.92 -28.36
CA ARG A 171 -39.71 16.87 -29.72
C ARG A 171 -38.91 15.59 -29.95
N ALA A 172 -38.21 15.13 -28.93
CA ALA A 172 -37.30 13.98 -28.94
C ALA A 172 -36.22 14.08 -30.04
N VAL A 173 -35.56 15.23 -30.13
CA VAL A 173 -34.45 15.46 -31.06
C VAL A 173 -33.13 15.04 -30.40
N THR A 174 -32.37 14.14 -31.04
CA THR A 174 -31.19 13.46 -30.44
C THR A 174 -30.17 14.40 -29.78
N PRO A 175 -29.68 15.48 -30.43
CA PRO A 175 -28.77 16.43 -29.78
C PRO A 175 -29.34 17.08 -28.52
N GLU A 176 -30.63 17.40 -28.51
CA GLU A 176 -31.30 18.06 -27.37
C GLU A 176 -31.49 17.07 -26.20
N LEU A 177 -31.87 15.82 -26.50
CA LEU A 177 -31.97 14.75 -25.50
C LEU A 177 -30.61 14.44 -24.85
N LEU A 178 -29.52 14.45 -25.64
CA LEU A 178 -28.17 14.22 -25.13
C LEU A 178 -27.73 15.37 -24.21
N GLN A 179 -28.02 16.62 -24.57
CA GLN A 179 -27.74 17.78 -23.73
C GLN A 179 -28.54 17.74 -22.41
N LEU A 180 -29.80 17.32 -22.47
CA LEU A 180 -30.64 17.13 -21.29
C LEU A 180 -30.06 16.05 -20.36
N PHE A 181 -29.61 14.94 -20.93
CA PHE A 181 -28.91 13.89 -20.20
C PHE A 181 -27.58 14.37 -19.59
N HIS A 182 -26.78 15.14 -20.32
CA HIS A 182 -25.52 15.70 -19.81
C HIS A 182 -25.74 16.69 -18.66
N ARG A 183 -26.80 17.50 -18.72
CA ARG A 183 -27.17 18.42 -17.64
C ARG A 183 -27.61 17.66 -16.38
N TYR A 184 -28.39 16.61 -16.56
CA TYR A 184 -28.79 15.72 -15.48
C TYR A 184 -27.59 14.97 -14.85
N SER A 185 -26.64 14.49 -15.65
CA SER A 185 -25.47 13.73 -15.18
C SER A 185 -24.36 14.60 -14.58
N GLY A 186 -24.16 15.83 -15.06
CA GLY A 186 -23.14 16.76 -14.55
C GLY A 186 -23.45 17.39 -13.19
N GLY A 187 -24.68 17.28 -12.69
CA GLY A 187 -25.13 17.88 -11.42
C GLY A 187 -25.08 16.95 -10.19
N ARG A 188 -24.50 15.75 -10.29
CA ARG A 188 -24.46 14.80 -9.17
C ARG A 188 -23.10 14.78 -8.46
N ALA A 189 -23.12 15.09 -7.17
CA ALA A 189 -22.19 14.47 -6.20
C ALA A 189 -22.45 12.94 -6.20
N PRO A 190 -21.43 12.09 -5.95
CA PRO A 190 -21.55 10.65 -6.07
C PRO A 190 -22.69 10.15 -5.17
N VAL A 191 -23.77 9.69 -5.79
CA VAL A 191 -24.91 9.10 -5.09
C VAL A 191 -24.47 7.70 -4.66
N GLN A 192 -24.44 7.46 -3.34
CA GLN A 192 -24.40 6.11 -2.78
C GLN A 192 -25.47 5.26 -3.49
N ARG A 193 -25.02 4.16 -4.11
CA ARG A 193 -25.89 3.24 -4.85
C ARG A 193 -27.00 2.75 -3.90
N PRO A 194 -28.29 2.74 -4.31
CA PRO A 194 -29.24 1.85 -3.67
C PRO A 194 -28.70 0.42 -3.83
N PRO A 195 -28.88 -0.47 -2.83
CA PRO A 195 -28.31 -1.80 -2.87
C PRO A 195 -28.93 -2.53 -4.06
N ILE A 196 -28.18 -2.54 -5.17
CA ILE A 196 -28.37 -3.45 -6.27
C ILE A 196 -28.32 -4.83 -5.60
N ALA A 197 -29.36 -5.65 -5.79
CA ALA A 197 -29.31 -7.05 -5.39
C ALA A 197 -27.94 -7.58 -5.85
N PRO A 198 -27.07 -8.03 -4.93
CA PRO A 198 -25.66 -8.19 -5.24
C PRO A 198 -25.54 -9.11 -6.44
N ALA A 199 -24.90 -8.62 -7.50
CA ALA A 199 -24.30 -9.50 -8.48
C ALA A 199 -23.47 -10.57 -7.74
N PRO A 200 -23.21 -11.74 -8.33
CA PRO A 200 -22.43 -12.80 -7.69
C PRO A 200 -21.00 -12.36 -7.26
N ASP A 201 -20.56 -11.18 -7.69
CA ASP A 201 -19.18 -10.70 -7.73
C ASP A 201 -18.79 -9.88 -6.48
N GLY A 202 -18.84 -10.49 -5.31
CA GLY A 202 -18.17 -9.97 -4.12
C GLY A 202 -16.66 -10.22 -4.14
N TYR A 203 -15.89 -9.52 -3.30
CA TYR A 203 -14.53 -9.92 -2.96
C TYR A 203 -14.59 -11.00 -1.88
N TYR A 204 -13.83 -12.08 -2.06
CA TYR A 204 -13.82 -13.23 -1.14
C TYR A 204 -12.40 -13.50 -0.65
N THR A 205 -12.29 -13.93 0.60
CA THR A 205 -11.16 -14.72 1.11
C THR A 205 -11.59 -16.17 1.28
N TYR A 206 -10.63 -17.07 1.46
CA TYR A 206 -10.88 -18.49 1.64
C TYR A 206 -10.32 -18.92 2.99
N GLU A 207 -11.19 -19.38 3.90
CA GLU A 207 -10.82 -19.87 5.23
C GLU A 207 -11.86 -20.88 5.73
N LEU A 208 -11.44 -21.79 6.61
CA LEU A 208 -12.35 -22.67 7.35
C LEU A 208 -12.36 -22.26 8.80
N ASN A 209 -13.54 -21.96 9.33
CA ASN A 209 -13.72 -21.73 10.76
C ASN A 209 -14.15 -23.03 11.47
N LYS A 210 -14.26 -22.96 12.79
CA LYS A 210 -14.67 -24.10 13.62
C LYS A 210 -16.04 -24.69 13.24
N ASP A 211 -17.00 -23.83 12.86
CA ASP A 211 -18.35 -24.25 12.48
C ASP A 211 -18.33 -24.96 11.12
N ASP A 212 -17.54 -24.48 10.16
CA ASP A 212 -17.33 -25.13 8.87
C ASP A 212 -16.75 -26.55 9.05
N LEU A 213 -15.75 -26.70 9.93
CA LEU A 213 -15.17 -28.01 10.25
C LEU A 213 -16.20 -28.95 10.89
N ALA A 214 -17.09 -28.43 11.75
CA ALA A 214 -18.18 -29.21 12.33
C ALA A 214 -19.23 -29.61 11.28
N LEU A 215 -19.53 -28.72 10.32
CA LEU A 215 -20.40 -29.01 9.18
C LEU A 215 -19.84 -30.12 8.31
N LEU A 216 -18.53 -30.11 8.03
CA LEU A 216 -17.86 -31.17 7.27
C LEU A 216 -17.93 -32.54 7.96
N GLN A 217 -17.89 -32.59 9.29
CA GLN A 217 -18.01 -33.85 10.06
C GLN A 217 -19.45 -34.35 10.22
N GLY A 218 -20.43 -33.45 10.09
CA GLY A 218 -21.81 -33.69 10.49
C GLY A 218 -22.58 -34.59 9.53
N LYS A 219 -22.58 -35.90 9.78
CA LYS A 219 -23.59 -36.81 9.20
C LYS A 219 -24.98 -36.27 9.51
N ASP A 220 -25.79 -36.12 8.47
CA ASP A 220 -27.15 -35.58 8.54
C ASP A 220 -27.26 -34.12 9.02
N HIS A 221 -26.17 -33.38 9.21
CA HIS A 221 -26.26 -31.98 9.67
C HIS A 221 -26.94 -31.10 8.60
N LEU A 222 -26.56 -31.29 7.33
CA LEU A 222 -27.24 -30.66 6.21
C LEU A 222 -28.74 -31.03 6.17
N MET A 223 -29.07 -32.30 6.42
CA MET A 223 -30.46 -32.76 6.47
C MET A 223 -31.23 -32.17 7.65
N LYS A 224 -30.59 -31.95 8.80
CA LYS A 224 -31.19 -31.25 9.94
C LYS A 224 -31.48 -29.78 9.60
N LEU A 225 -30.57 -29.12 8.89
CA LEU A 225 -30.79 -27.75 8.40
C LEU A 225 -31.94 -27.69 7.38
N LEU A 226 -31.97 -28.59 6.40
CA LEU A 226 -33.06 -28.69 5.43
C LEU A 226 -34.39 -29.05 6.09
N ALA A 227 -34.38 -29.88 7.14
CA ALA A 227 -35.58 -30.19 7.93
C ALA A 227 -36.16 -28.96 8.65
N THR A 228 -35.38 -27.89 8.87
CA THR A 228 -35.93 -26.62 9.40
C THR A 228 -36.81 -25.86 8.40
N LEU A 229 -36.71 -26.19 7.11
CA LEU A 229 -37.57 -25.68 6.04
C LEU A 229 -38.83 -26.53 5.85
N LYS A 230 -38.95 -27.65 6.58
CA LYS A 230 -40.08 -28.56 6.48
C LYS A 230 -41.38 -27.81 6.81
N ASP A 231 -42.37 -27.95 5.94
CA ASP A 231 -43.71 -27.37 6.08
C ASP A 231 -43.71 -25.82 6.24
N GLN A 232 -42.61 -25.14 5.90
CA GLN A 232 -42.57 -23.67 5.83
C GLN A 232 -43.21 -23.20 4.52
N GLU A 233 -44.16 -22.26 4.62
CA GLU A 233 -44.86 -21.69 3.47
C GLU A 233 -43.99 -20.60 2.80
N PHE A 234 -43.69 -20.74 1.50
CA PHE A 234 -43.02 -19.72 0.69
C PHE A 234 -43.90 -19.31 -0.49
N HIS A 235 -44.09 -18.01 -0.76
CA HIS A 235 -44.98 -17.54 -1.84
C HIS A 235 -44.36 -17.69 -3.24
N SER A 236 -43.07 -18.03 -3.33
CA SER A 236 -42.40 -18.32 -4.60
C SER A 236 -41.16 -19.19 -4.40
N LEU A 237 -40.69 -19.83 -5.48
CA LEU A 237 -39.41 -20.54 -5.50
C LEU A 237 -38.22 -19.62 -5.15
N GLU A 238 -38.25 -18.34 -5.53
CA GLU A 238 -37.18 -17.41 -5.17
C GLU A 238 -37.20 -17.03 -3.68
N GLU A 239 -38.38 -16.93 -3.08
CA GLU A 239 -38.49 -16.72 -1.63
C GLU A 239 -37.99 -17.94 -0.85
N MET A 240 -38.34 -19.14 -1.30
CA MET A 240 -37.81 -20.40 -0.76
C MET A 240 -36.29 -20.49 -0.92
N ARG A 241 -35.76 -20.08 -2.07
CA ARG A 241 -34.32 -20.00 -2.32
C ARG A 241 -33.65 -19.07 -1.30
N VAL A 242 -34.18 -17.88 -1.07
CA VAL A 242 -33.66 -16.93 -0.06
C VAL A 242 -33.78 -17.51 1.36
N GLY A 243 -34.90 -18.18 1.67
CA GLY A 243 -35.10 -18.88 2.94
C GLY A 243 -34.04 -19.95 3.18
N LEU A 244 -33.74 -20.76 2.16
CA LEU A 244 -32.64 -21.74 2.20
C LEU A 244 -31.30 -21.07 2.49
N LEU A 245 -30.98 -19.96 1.81
CA LEU A 245 -29.73 -19.22 2.07
C LEU A 245 -29.62 -18.74 3.52
N GLN A 246 -30.72 -18.24 4.09
CA GLN A 246 -30.75 -17.81 5.49
C GLN A 246 -30.54 -18.97 6.46
N LYS A 247 -31.15 -20.13 6.21
CA LYS A 247 -30.95 -21.33 7.04
C LYS A 247 -29.53 -21.89 6.93
N LEU A 248 -28.91 -21.75 5.77
CA LEU A 248 -27.49 -22.06 5.54
C LEU A 248 -26.55 -20.96 6.06
N GLY A 249 -27.02 -20.02 6.89
CA GLY A 249 -26.15 -18.99 7.47
C GLY A 249 -25.49 -18.05 6.44
N GLY A 250 -26.10 -17.87 5.26
CA GLY A 250 -25.56 -17.03 4.20
C GLY A 250 -24.55 -17.71 3.27
N MET A 251 -24.35 -19.04 3.38
CA MET A 251 -23.45 -19.81 2.51
C MET A 251 -23.98 -19.96 1.07
N ARG A 252 -23.74 -18.94 0.23
CA ARG A 252 -24.26 -18.88 -1.16
C ARG A 252 -23.76 -20.00 -2.08
N GLU A 253 -22.50 -20.42 -1.97
CA GLU A 253 -21.97 -21.48 -2.82
C GLU A 253 -22.59 -22.83 -2.49
N LEU A 254 -22.75 -23.14 -1.19
CA LEU A 254 -23.47 -24.32 -0.76
C LEU A 254 -24.94 -24.28 -1.22
N GLN A 255 -25.60 -23.13 -1.12
CA GLN A 255 -26.94 -22.94 -1.68
C GLN A 255 -26.98 -23.17 -3.20
N ARG A 256 -26.01 -22.67 -3.96
CA ARG A 256 -25.93 -22.85 -5.42
C ARG A 256 -25.83 -24.33 -5.80
N LEU A 257 -25.09 -25.12 -5.02
CA LEU A 257 -24.95 -26.56 -5.22
C LEU A 257 -26.22 -27.35 -4.82
N LEU A 258 -26.89 -26.93 -3.75
CA LEU A 258 -28.07 -27.64 -3.24
C LEU A 258 -29.37 -27.24 -3.93
N TRP A 259 -29.44 -26.01 -4.46
CA TRP A 259 -30.67 -25.45 -5.01
C TRP A 259 -31.28 -26.29 -6.14
N PRO A 260 -30.54 -26.86 -7.11
CA PRO A 260 -31.13 -27.73 -8.14
C PRO A 260 -31.89 -28.91 -7.53
N VAL A 261 -31.30 -29.59 -6.56
CA VAL A 261 -31.88 -30.75 -5.87
C VAL A 261 -33.09 -30.35 -5.03
N VAL A 262 -32.99 -29.23 -4.30
CA VAL A 262 -34.09 -28.70 -3.49
C VAL A 262 -35.26 -28.25 -4.37
N LYS A 263 -34.97 -27.56 -5.48
CA LYS A 263 -35.96 -27.09 -6.44
C LYS A 263 -36.70 -28.24 -7.10
N ASP A 264 -35.98 -29.30 -7.51
CA ASP A 264 -36.58 -30.46 -8.16
C ASP A 264 -37.49 -31.27 -7.21
N ALA A 265 -37.26 -31.17 -5.89
CA ALA A 265 -38.08 -31.82 -4.87
C ALA A 265 -39.16 -30.91 -4.26
N ALA A 266 -39.15 -29.61 -4.54
CA ALA A 266 -40.15 -28.67 -4.05
C ALA A 266 -41.48 -28.89 -4.79
N HIS A 267 -42.60 -28.82 -4.06
CA HIS A 267 -43.93 -29.00 -4.63
C HIS A 267 -44.73 -27.70 -4.53
N ASP A 268 -45.44 -27.37 -5.60
CA ASP A 268 -46.46 -26.34 -5.60
C ASP A 268 -47.65 -26.85 -4.78
N TYR A 269 -48.12 -26.01 -3.86
CA TYR A 269 -49.36 -26.24 -3.15
C TYR A 269 -50.42 -25.28 -3.67
N TYR A 270 -51.57 -25.85 -4.04
CA TYR A 270 -52.69 -25.09 -4.56
C TYR A 270 -53.77 -24.98 -3.49
N GLY A 271 -54.24 -23.75 -3.26
CA GLY A 271 -55.45 -23.48 -2.52
C GLY A 271 -56.66 -23.38 -3.45
N HIS A 272 -57.84 -23.18 -2.87
CA HIS A 272 -59.09 -22.97 -3.60
C HIS A 272 -59.67 -21.61 -3.23
N LEU A 273 -59.83 -20.73 -4.23
CA LEU A 273 -60.42 -19.41 -4.07
C LEU A 273 -61.77 -19.38 -4.78
N ILE A 274 -62.84 -19.19 -4.00
CA ILE A 274 -64.17 -18.88 -4.50
C ILE A 274 -64.32 -17.37 -4.42
N ASN A 275 -64.42 -16.70 -5.56
CA ASN A 275 -64.65 -15.26 -5.63
C ASN A 275 -65.46 -14.90 -6.88
N LYS A 276 -65.79 -13.61 -7.03
CA LYS A 276 -66.56 -13.13 -8.19
C LYS A 276 -65.93 -13.53 -9.54
N ALA A 277 -64.61 -13.47 -9.69
CA ALA A 277 -63.93 -13.77 -10.95
C ALA A 277 -63.96 -15.26 -11.31
N THR A 278 -63.88 -16.17 -10.32
CA THR A 278 -64.02 -17.62 -10.55
C THR A 278 -65.46 -18.00 -10.84
N LEU A 279 -66.42 -17.33 -10.19
CA LEU A 279 -67.85 -17.50 -10.45
C LEU A 279 -68.26 -16.98 -11.84
N ASP A 280 -67.68 -15.87 -12.30
CA ASP A 280 -67.89 -15.37 -13.65
C ASP A 280 -67.36 -16.37 -14.70
N LYS A 281 -66.24 -17.05 -14.45
CA LYS A 281 -65.75 -18.16 -15.29
C LYS A 281 -66.69 -19.37 -15.28
N LEU A 282 -67.21 -19.75 -14.11
CA LEU A 282 -68.19 -20.83 -13.98
C LEU A 282 -69.49 -20.53 -14.72
N SER A 283 -69.92 -19.26 -14.75
CA SER A 283 -71.13 -18.84 -15.49
C SER A 283 -71.02 -18.94 -17.01
N SER A 284 -69.79 -19.01 -17.54
CA SER A 284 -69.53 -19.25 -18.96
C SER A 284 -69.46 -20.73 -19.34
N ASP A 285 -69.53 -21.64 -18.36
CA ASP A 285 -69.52 -23.09 -18.55
C ASP A 285 -70.96 -23.64 -18.46
N SER A 286 -71.40 -24.39 -19.47
CA SER A 286 -72.75 -24.94 -19.56
C SER A 286 -73.05 -26.03 -18.50
N ALA A 287 -72.07 -26.41 -17.69
CA ALA A 287 -72.18 -27.45 -16.67
C ALA A 287 -72.79 -26.99 -15.33
N PHE A 288 -72.96 -25.69 -15.11
CA PHE A 288 -73.54 -25.16 -13.85
C PHE A 288 -74.91 -24.53 -14.07
N GLY A 289 -75.88 -24.89 -13.22
CA GLY A 289 -77.19 -24.23 -13.18
C GLY A 289 -77.18 -22.85 -12.49
N GLU A 290 -78.13 -21.98 -12.82
CA GLU A 290 -78.28 -20.65 -12.19
C GLU A 290 -78.52 -20.73 -10.66
N GLU A 291 -79.16 -21.80 -10.17
CA GLU A 291 -79.35 -22.04 -8.73
C GLU A 291 -78.02 -22.30 -8.02
N ALA A 292 -77.16 -23.16 -8.60
CA ALA A 292 -75.82 -23.46 -8.06
C ALA A 292 -74.89 -22.23 -8.07
N LEU A 293 -74.96 -21.41 -9.12
CA LEU A 293 -74.20 -20.15 -9.21
C LEU A 293 -74.70 -19.10 -8.21
N SER A 294 -75.99 -19.09 -7.89
CA SER A 294 -76.56 -18.21 -6.85
C SER A 294 -76.08 -18.63 -5.46
N ASP A 295 -76.18 -19.92 -5.12
CA ASP A 295 -75.72 -20.45 -3.83
C ASP A 295 -74.23 -20.16 -3.61
N LEU A 296 -73.40 -20.33 -4.65
CA LEU A 296 -71.97 -20.03 -4.60
C LEU A 296 -71.66 -18.52 -4.47
N ARG A 297 -72.51 -17.64 -5.02
CA ARG A 297 -72.37 -16.17 -4.84
C ARG A 297 -72.68 -15.75 -3.40
N ASP A 298 -73.64 -16.42 -2.75
CA ASP A 298 -74.02 -16.13 -1.36
C ASP A 298 -72.95 -16.52 -0.34
N LEU A 299 -72.07 -17.47 -0.69
CA LEU A 299 -70.88 -17.80 0.11
C LEU A 299 -69.85 -16.65 0.17
N GLY A 300 -69.89 -15.70 -0.77
CA GLY A 300 -68.95 -14.59 -0.84
C GLY A 300 -67.53 -15.01 -1.22
N ASN A 301 -66.54 -14.20 -0.84
CA ASN A 301 -65.13 -14.49 -1.12
C ASN A 301 -64.58 -15.46 -0.05
N VAL A 302 -64.29 -16.69 -0.44
CA VAL A 302 -63.79 -17.74 0.45
C VAL A 302 -62.48 -18.30 -0.09
N TYR A 303 -61.46 -18.33 0.76
CA TYR A 303 -60.15 -18.88 0.43
C TYR A 303 -59.84 -20.08 1.33
N LEU A 304 -59.47 -21.20 0.72
CA LEU A 304 -59.31 -22.51 1.37
C LEU A 304 -57.93 -23.05 1.04
N LYS A 305 -57.10 -23.28 2.07
CA LYS A 305 -55.66 -23.52 1.91
C LYS A 305 -55.27 -24.91 1.38
N SER A 306 -56.20 -25.85 1.30
CA SER A 306 -55.89 -27.20 0.81
C SER A 306 -57.11 -27.90 0.21
N PRO A 307 -56.90 -28.92 -0.63
CA PRO A 307 -57.99 -29.75 -1.16
C PRO A 307 -58.82 -30.40 -0.05
N VAL A 308 -58.20 -30.84 1.05
CA VAL A 308 -58.89 -31.46 2.19
C VAL A 308 -59.81 -30.46 2.91
N ILE A 309 -59.33 -29.22 3.09
CA ILE A 309 -60.13 -28.15 3.68
C ILE A 309 -61.25 -27.74 2.72
N PHE A 310 -60.98 -27.72 1.42
CA PHE A 310 -61.98 -27.46 0.39
C PHE A 310 -63.08 -28.51 0.37
N GLU A 311 -62.73 -29.79 0.29
CA GLU A 311 -63.68 -30.90 0.33
C GLU A 311 -64.52 -30.87 1.60
N LYS A 312 -63.89 -30.65 2.76
CA LYS A 312 -64.62 -30.52 4.03
C LYS A 312 -65.59 -29.35 4.00
N PHE A 313 -65.14 -28.18 3.53
CA PHE A 313 -65.96 -26.98 3.46
C PHE A 313 -67.17 -27.19 2.53
N ILE A 314 -66.96 -27.77 1.35
CA ILE A 314 -68.03 -28.07 0.40
C ILE A 314 -68.99 -29.14 0.97
N ASN A 315 -68.47 -30.20 1.59
CA ASN A 315 -69.29 -31.24 2.21
C ASN A 315 -70.14 -30.71 3.37
N ASP A 316 -69.58 -29.83 4.21
CA ASP A 316 -70.30 -29.18 5.31
C ASP A 316 -71.45 -28.30 4.75
N LYS A 317 -71.23 -27.64 3.60
CA LYS A 317 -72.22 -26.78 2.93
C LYS A 317 -73.28 -27.54 2.13
N LEU A 318 -72.93 -28.71 1.61
CA LEU A 318 -73.89 -29.66 1.05
C LEU A 318 -74.78 -30.25 2.16
N ALA A 319 -74.21 -30.51 3.33
CA ALA A 319 -74.93 -31.11 4.47
C ALA A 319 -75.87 -30.14 5.20
N ASP A 320 -75.52 -28.85 5.30
CA ASP A 320 -76.37 -27.81 5.90
C ASP A 320 -77.43 -27.25 4.92
N GLY A 321 -77.40 -27.70 3.66
CA GLY A 321 -78.34 -27.33 2.61
C GLY A 321 -78.14 -25.93 2.04
N SER A 322 -77.07 -25.23 2.41
CA SER A 322 -76.74 -23.90 1.87
C SER A 322 -76.05 -23.92 0.51
N LEU A 323 -75.67 -25.10 0.03
CA LEU A 323 -75.09 -25.30 -1.29
C LEU A 323 -75.70 -26.56 -1.93
N LYS A 324 -76.22 -26.45 -3.16
CA LYS A 324 -76.68 -27.60 -3.94
C LYS A 324 -75.81 -27.79 -5.17
N LEU A 325 -74.91 -28.77 -5.12
CA LEU A 325 -74.06 -29.14 -6.25
C LEU A 325 -74.20 -30.63 -6.56
N THR A 326 -74.18 -30.97 -7.84
CA THR A 326 -73.98 -32.34 -8.30
C THR A 326 -72.51 -32.76 -8.10
N PRO A 327 -72.20 -34.08 -8.10
CA PRO A 327 -70.81 -34.55 -8.02
C PRO A 327 -69.92 -34.04 -9.17
N GLU A 328 -70.50 -33.86 -10.37
CA GLU A 328 -69.80 -33.30 -11.53
C GLU A 328 -69.48 -31.81 -11.34
N GLU A 329 -70.46 -31.02 -10.89
CA GLU A 329 -70.26 -29.60 -10.55
C GLU A 329 -69.25 -29.43 -9.41
N THR A 330 -69.23 -30.31 -8.42
CA THR A 330 -68.28 -30.24 -7.29
C THR A 330 -66.84 -30.45 -7.75
N THR A 331 -66.63 -31.40 -8.67
CA THR A 331 -65.30 -31.68 -9.25
C THR A 331 -64.83 -30.51 -10.10
N LYS A 332 -65.73 -29.93 -10.90
CA LYS A 332 -65.42 -28.80 -11.79
C LYS A 332 -65.21 -27.50 -11.02
N LEU A 333 -65.93 -27.32 -9.92
CA LEU A 333 -65.71 -26.23 -8.97
C LEU A 333 -64.32 -26.31 -8.35
N ALA A 334 -63.88 -27.51 -7.93
CA ALA A 334 -62.52 -27.71 -7.41
C ALA A 334 -61.47 -27.28 -8.45
N GLU A 335 -61.62 -27.72 -9.70
CA GLU A 335 -60.69 -27.39 -10.80
C GLU A 335 -60.61 -25.88 -11.09
N ILE A 336 -61.76 -25.20 -11.19
CA ILE A 336 -61.81 -23.77 -11.55
C ILE A 336 -61.40 -22.85 -10.40
N THR A 337 -61.62 -23.28 -9.16
CA THR A 337 -61.24 -22.51 -7.96
C THR A 337 -59.80 -22.73 -7.55
N THR A 338 -59.11 -23.70 -8.15
CA THR A 338 -57.70 -23.98 -7.86
C THR A 338 -56.85 -22.75 -8.19
N VAL A 339 -56.15 -22.23 -7.19
CA VAL A 339 -55.19 -21.14 -7.31
C VAL A 339 -53.89 -21.54 -6.64
N PHE A 340 -52.77 -21.18 -7.27
CA PHE A 340 -51.45 -21.34 -6.65
C PHE A 340 -51.40 -20.53 -5.35
N ASP A 341 -51.00 -21.16 -4.25
CA ASP A 341 -50.84 -20.52 -2.94
C ASP A 341 -49.37 -20.33 -2.58
N ASN A 342 -48.66 -21.45 -2.38
CA ASN A 342 -47.30 -21.45 -1.88
C ASN A 342 -46.50 -22.68 -2.36
N VAL A 343 -45.20 -22.65 -2.09
CA VAL A 343 -44.25 -23.75 -2.29
C VAL A 343 -43.73 -24.17 -0.92
N HIS A 344 -43.63 -25.47 -0.67
CA HIS A 344 -43.00 -25.99 0.54
C HIS A 344 -42.22 -27.30 0.32
N LEU A 345 -41.45 -27.70 1.32
CA LEU A 345 -40.84 -29.03 1.41
C LEU A 345 -41.60 -29.87 2.44
N ASP A 346 -42.27 -30.91 1.98
CA ASP A 346 -42.90 -31.89 2.85
C ASP A 346 -41.91 -33.01 3.25
N ALA A 347 -42.39 -33.99 4.01
CA ALA A 347 -41.56 -35.13 4.42
C ALA A 347 -41.09 -35.99 3.23
N ALA A 348 -41.88 -36.10 2.17
CA ALA A 348 -41.56 -36.89 0.98
C ALA A 348 -40.48 -36.20 0.13
N ALA A 349 -40.56 -34.88 -0.01
CA ALA A 349 -39.56 -34.03 -0.66
C ALA A 349 -38.21 -34.15 0.06
N LEU A 350 -38.19 -34.04 1.39
CA LEU A 350 -36.97 -34.22 2.17
C LEU A 350 -36.38 -35.62 2.04
N ALA A 351 -37.20 -36.67 2.02
CA ALA A 351 -36.74 -38.04 1.77
C ALA A 351 -36.18 -38.21 0.34
N THR A 352 -36.75 -37.52 -0.64
CA THR A 352 -36.27 -37.51 -2.04
C THR A 352 -34.92 -36.83 -2.13
N ILE A 353 -34.75 -35.66 -1.51
CA ILE A 353 -33.49 -34.93 -1.41
C ILE A 353 -32.43 -35.81 -0.72
N GLN A 354 -32.79 -36.45 0.41
CA GLN A 354 -31.88 -37.33 1.13
C GLN A 354 -31.43 -38.51 0.27
N ASN A 355 -32.34 -39.15 -0.47
CA ASN A 355 -32.01 -40.27 -1.34
C ASN A 355 -31.16 -39.86 -2.55
N GLN A 356 -31.40 -38.68 -3.13
CA GLN A 356 -30.59 -38.16 -4.23
C GLN A 356 -29.17 -37.77 -3.77
N LEU A 357 -29.01 -37.35 -2.51
CA LEU A 357 -27.73 -36.92 -1.94
C LEU A 357 -27.05 -37.99 -1.07
N LYS A 358 -27.62 -39.18 -0.91
CA LYS A 358 -27.13 -40.19 0.07
C LYS A 358 -25.65 -40.55 -0.11
N ASP A 359 -25.17 -40.61 -1.36
CA ASP A 359 -23.77 -40.95 -1.68
C ASP A 359 -22.90 -39.69 -1.91
N ASN A 360 -23.46 -38.49 -1.66
CA ASN A 360 -22.76 -37.22 -1.76
C ASN A 360 -22.01 -36.91 -0.45
N VAL A 361 -20.77 -36.44 -0.58
CA VAL A 361 -19.93 -36.03 0.55
C VAL A 361 -20.57 -34.93 1.42
N LEU A 362 -21.45 -34.10 0.86
CA LEU A 362 -22.21 -33.06 1.58
C LEU A 362 -23.24 -33.62 2.58
N VAL A 363 -23.70 -34.86 2.42
CA VAL A 363 -24.67 -35.52 3.32
C VAL A 363 -24.01 -36.63 4.14
N SER A 364 -23.15 -37.42 3.50
CA SER A 364 -22.39 -38.49 4.16
C SER A 364 -21.28 -37.99 5.08
N GLY A 365 -20.88 -36.72 4.93
CA GLY A 365 -19.80 -36.08 5.68
C GLY A 365 -18.42 -36.42 5.12
N VAL A 366 -17.47 -35.52 5.34
CA VAL A 366 -16.05 -35.74 5.07
C VAL A 366 -15.49 -36.71 6.13
N PRO A 367 -14.63 -37.67 5.75
CA PRO A 367 -13.98 -38.57 6.71
C PRO A 367 -13.39 -37.85 7.93
N PRO A 368 -13.62 -38.32 9.17
CA PRO A 368 -13.09 -37.66 10.37
C PRO A 368 -11.57 -37.48 10.36
N ALA A 369 -10.84 -38.45 9.78
CA ALA A 369 -9.40 -38.35 9.57
C ALA A 369 -9.02 -37.11 8.73
N VAL A 370 -9.77 -36.83 7.66
CA VAL A 370 -9.58 -35.63 6.81
C VAL A 370 -9.87 -34.36 7.59
N THR A 371 -10.99 -34.29 8.31
CA THR A 371 -11.32 -33.09 9.10
C THR A 371 -10.31 -32.82 10.21
N THR A 372 -9.70 -33.87 10.78
CA THR A 372 -8.62 -33.75 11.77
C THR A 372 -7.37 -33.10 11.16
N MET A 373 -7.03 -33.46 9.92
CA MET A 373 -5.95 -32.82 9.16
C MET A 373 -6.29 -31.36 8.80
N LEU A 374 -7.53 -31.09 8.37
CA LEU A 374 -8.00 -29.75 8.00
C LEU A 374 -8.16 -28.80 9.19
N LYS A 375 -8.25 -29.31 10.43
CA LYS A 375 -8.18 -28.48 11.65
C LYS A 375 -6.90 -27.65 11.73
N GLN A 376 -5.87 -28.00 10.97
CA GLN A 376 -4.67 -27.18 10.83
C GLN A 376 -4.86 -25.90 10.01
N LEU A 377 -5.96 -25.78 9.26
CA LEU A 377 -6.34 -24.60 8.48
C LEU A 377 -7.41 -23.75 9.17
N GLU A 378 -7.78 -24.10 10.41
CA GLU A 378 -8.75 -23.35 11.22
C GLU A 378 -8.29 -21.89 11.35
N ASP A 379 -9.15 -20.97 10.88
CA ASP A 379 -8.98 -19.51 10.88
C ASP A 379 -7.78 -18.97 10.07
N VAL A 380 -7.19 -19.82 9.22
CA VAL A 380 -6.11 -19.44 8.30
C VAL A 380 -6.72 -18.87 7.01
N ASN A 381 -6.33 -17.64 6.68
CA ASN A 381 -6.89 -16.89 5.58
C ASN A 381 -6.05 -17.00 4.31
N TYR A 382 -6.69 -17.30 3.18
CA TYR A 382 -6.08 -17.32 1.86
C TYR A 382 -6.78 -16.34 0.91
N PRO A 383 -6.03 -15.61 0.06
CA PRO A 383 -6.60 -14.68 -0.93
C PRO A 383 -7.32 -15.38 -2.08
N GLU A 384 -6.84 -16.56 -2.48
CA GLU A 384 -7.33 -17.30 -3.65
C GLU A 384 -7.67 -18.74 -3.29
N LEU A 385 -8.63 -19.30 -4.04
CA LEU A 385 -9.05 -20.69 -3.91
C LEU A 385 -7.90 -21.66 -4.18
N SER A 386 -7.02 -21.34 -5.13
CA SER A 386 -5.83 -22.13 -5.46
C SER A 386 -4.89 -22.29 -4.27
N GLY A 387 -4.62 -21.20 -3.55
CA GLY A 387 -3.80 -21.19 -2.33
C GLY A 387 -4.42 -22.03 -1.22
N PHE A 388 -5.73 -21.84 -0.96
CA PHE A 388 -6.48 -22.64 0.01
C PHE A 388 -6.49 -24.14 -0.34
N ARG A 389 -6.74 -24.47 -1.62
CA ARG A 389 -6.71 -25.84 -2.13
C ARG A 389 -5.35 -26.48 -1.91
N SER A 390 -4.27 -25.78 -2.25
CA SER A 390 -2.90 -26.27 -2.04
C SER A 390 -2.63 -26.55 -0.57
N ALA A 391 -3.14 -25.70 0.33
CA ALA A 391 -3.03 -25.91 1.77
C ALA A 391 -3.82 -27.14 2.25
N ALA A 392 -5.06 -27.32 1.79
CA ALA A 392 -5.86 -28.50 2.10
C ALA A 392 -5.18 -29.80 1.63
N VAL A 393 -4.69 -29.82 0.39
CA VAL A 393 -3.92 -30.96 -0.17
C VAL A 393 -2.67 -31.21 0.66
N SER A 394 -1.91 -30.19 1.03
CA SER A 394 -0.69 -30.32 1.83
C SER A 394 -0.95 -30.88 3.23
N LYS A 395 -2.02 -30.45 3.91
CA LYS A 395 -2.36 -31.02 5.23
C LYS A 395 -2.77 -32.50 5.12
N ILE A 396 -3.46 -32.88 4.05
CA ILE A 396 -3.81 -34.28 3.77
C ILE A 396 -2.54 -35.10 3.47
N ASP A 397 -1.62 -34.56 2.67
CA ASP A 397 -0.33 -35.19 2.37
C ASP A 397 0.48 -35.44 3.64
N PHE A 398 0.59 -34.45 4.54
CA PHE A 398 1.27 -34.60 5.82
C PHE A 398 0.64 -35.68 6.72
N GLY A 399 -0.69 -35.82 6.74
CA GLY A 399 -1.32 -36.86 7.55
C GLY A 399 -1.25 -38.25 6.93
N LEU A 400 -1.31 -38.35 5.60
CA LEU A 400 -1.04 -39.62 4.89
C LEU A 400 0.43 -40.03 5.02
N ALA A 401 1.36 -39.07 5.19
CA ALA A 401 2.76 -39.29 5.50
C ALA A 401 3.42 -40.37 4.62
N MET A 402 3.12 -40.34 3.32
CA MET A 402 3.80 -41.18 2.34
C MET A 402 5.28 -40.80 2.29
N CYS A 403 6.17 -41.77 2.05
CA CYS A 403 7.61 -41.55 2.04
C CYS A 403 8.16 -41.12 3.41
N LYS A 404 8.29 -42.08 4.33
CA LYS A 404 8.58 -41.91 5.77
C LYS A 404 9.72 -40.95 6.14
N ASN A 405 10.71 -40.73 5.27
CA ASN A 405 11.82 -39.79 5.51
C ASN A 405 11.72 -38.45 4.75
N ASN A 406 10.63 -38.19 4.01
CA ASN A 406 10.31 -36.90 3.37
C ASN A 406 9.42 -36.01 4.24
N SER A 407 8.79 -36.55 5.29
CA SER A 407 8.45 -35.74 6.48
C SER A 407 9.73 -35.58 7.27
N PRO A 408 10.30 -34.36 7.42
CA PRO A 408 11.56 -34.21 8.11
C PRO A 408 11.38 -34.78 9.52
N THR A 409 12.13 -35.82 9.88
CA THR A 409 12.27 -36.28 11.27
C THR A 409 12.71 -35.15 12.20
N ASN A 410 13.24 -34.07 11.62
CA ASN A 410 13.64 -32.84 12.28
C ASN A 410 12.47 -31.88 12.54
N ASN A 411 11.29 -32.01 11.89
CA ASN A 411 10.13 -31.17 12.12
C ASN A 411 9.05 -31.89 12.94
N VAL A 412 9.08 -31.60 14.25
CA VAL A 412 8.19 -32.21 15.24
C VAL A 412 6.72 -31.92 14.95
N TYR A 413 6.38 -30.74 14.39
CA TYR A 413 5.00 -30.41 14.05
C TYR A 413 4.46 -31.34 12.96
N VAL A 414 5.19 -31.49 11.85
CA VAL A 414 4.77 -32.35 10.72
C VAL A 414 4.64 -33.80 11.17
N SER A 415 5.59 -34.30 11.97
CA SER A 415 5.53 -35.68 12.48
C SER A 415 4.28 -36.00 13.31
N ARG A 416 3.70 -34.99 14.00
CA ARG A 416 2.48 -35.15 14.82
C ARG A 416 1.20 -35.16 13.98
N LEU A 417 1.26 -34.76 12.72
CA LEU A 417 0.10 -34.75 11.82
C LEU A 417 -0.16 -36.13 11.21
N ARG A 418 0.81 -37.04 11.25
CA ARG A 418 0.70 -38.40 10.70
C ARG A 418 -0.47 -39.14 11.33
N LEU A 419 -1.36 -39.67 10.49
CA LEU A 419 -2.46 -40.53 10.89
C LEU A 419 -1.95 -41.92 11.30
N GLU A 420 -2.64 -42.54 12.25
CA GLU A 420 -2.45 -43.96 12.57
C GLU A 420 -2.96 -44.85 11.42
N ASP A 421 -2.41 -46.05 11.29
CA ASP A 421 -2.80 -46.95 10.18
C ASP A 421 -4.29 -47.34 10.24
N ALA A 422 -4.86 -47.43 11.44
CA ALA A 422 -6.29 -47.67 11.64
C ALA A 422 -7.17 -46.53 11.09
N ASP A 423 -6.70 -45.27 11.18
CA ASP A 423 -7.43 -44.11 10.65
C ASP A 423 -7.36 -44.05 9.13
N VAL A 424 -6.25 -44.50 8.53
CA VAL A 424 -6.10 -44.63 7.07
C VAL A 424 -7.06 -45.70 6.54
N ASP A 425 -7.18 -46.84 7.22
CA ASP A 425 -8.12 -47.90 6.84
C ASP A 425 -9.59 -47.45 7.00
N ALA A 426 -9.89 -46.68 8.04
CA ALA A 426 -11.21 -46.07 8.22
C ALA A 426 -11.53 -45.06 7.10
N MET A 427 -10.55 -44.23 6.72
CA MET A 427 -10.67 -43.27 5.62
C MET A 427 -10.93 -43.98 4.29
N GLN A 428 -10.23 -45.08 3.98
CA GLN A 428 -10.48 -45.88 2.77
C GLN A 428 -11.94 -46.32 2.70
N LYS A 429 -12.45 -46.97 3.77
CA LYS A 429 -13.84 -47.47 3.81
C LYS A 429 -14.88 -46.37 3.66
N GLN A 430 -14.61 -45.19 4.21
CA GLN A 430 -15.53 -44.05 4.11
C GLN A 430 -15.52 -43.43 2.71
N LEU A 431 -14.36 -43.31 2.06
CA LEU A 431 -14.28 -42.83 0.68
C LEU A 431 -14.89 -43.83 -0.33
N GLU A 432 -14.77 -45.15 -0.08
CA GLU A 432 -15.40 -46.18 -0.91
C GLU A 432 -16.94 -46.09 -0.93
N ALA A 433 -17.54 -45.50 0.10
CA ALA A 433 -18.97 -45.27 0.18
C ALA A 433 -19.44 -44.00 -0.55
N LEU A 434 -18.51 -43.14 -0.98
CA LEU A 434 -18.83 -41.87 -1.65
C LEU A 434 -18.78 -42.02 -3.17
N GLN A 435 -19.65 -41.27 -3.86
CA GLN A 435 -19.51 -41.08 -5.31
C GLN A 435 -18.48 -39.98 -5.59
N PRO A 436 -17.54 -40.20 -6.54
CA PRO A 436 -16.61 -39.15 -6.94
C PRO A 436 -17.38 -37.99 -7.57
N GLN A 437 -17.02 -36.77 -7.18
CA GLN A 437 -17.66 -35.54 -7.65
C GLN A 437 -16.64 -34.63 -8.30
N ALA A 438 -17.07 -33.93 -9.33
CA ALA A 438 -16.24 -32.99 -10.03
C ALA A 438 -16.75 -31.56 -9.80
N PRO A 439 -15.89 -30.60 -9.37
CA PRO A 439 -16.24 -29.18 -9.33
C PRO A 439 -16.80 -28.59 -10.64
N ASP A 440 -16.53 -29.19 -11.80
CA ASP A 440 -16.99 -28.76 -13.13
C ASP A 440 -18.08 -29.66 -13.75
N GLY A 441 -18.54 -30.69 -13.02
CA GLY A 441 -19.50 -31.68 -13.54
C GLY A 441 -18.93 -32.66 -14.57
N VAL A 442 -17.62 -32.63 -14.85
CA VAL A 442 -16.95 -33.56 -15.76
C VAL A 442 -16.42 -34.74 -14.94
N SER A 443 -16.86 -35.96 -15.25
CA SER A 443 -16.44 -37.19 -14.56
C SER A 443 -14.91 -37.28 -14.46
N TYR A 444 -14.33 -37.01 -13.28
CA TYR A 444 -12.94 -37.34 -13.03
C TYR A 444 -12.78 -38.87 -13.12
N MET A 445 -11.58 -39.29 -13.54
CA MET A 445 -11.19 -40.70 -13.59
C MET A 445 -11.56 -41.37 -12.25
N LYS A 446 -12.44 -42.38 -12.28
CA LYS A 446 -12.78 -43.16 -11.10
C LYS A 446 -11.51 -43.85 -10.61
N LEU A 447 -10.94 -43.34 -9.51
CA LEU A 447 -9.78 -43.97 -8.87
C LEU A 447 -10.18 -45.36 -8.36
N ASP A 448 -9.34 -46.37 -8.61
CA ASP A 448 -9.40 -47.61 -7.86
C ASP A 448 -8.88 -47.31 -6.45
N LEU A 449 -9.81 -47.06 -5.51
CA LEU A 449 -9.50 -46.72 -4.13
C LEU A 449 -8.74 -47.85 -3.42
N LYS A 450 -9.01 -49.11 -3.75
CA LYS A 450 -8.30 -50.24 -3.13
C LYS A 450 -6.83 -50.25 -3.55
N GLN A 451 -6.57 -50.10 -4.85
CA GLN A 451 -5.20 -50.02 -5.37
C GLN A 451 -4.49 -48.75 -4.88
N THR A 452 -5.21 -47.62 -4.85
CA THR A 452 -4.69 -46.33 -4.36
C THR A 452 -4.25 -46.41 -2.91
N PHE A 453 -5.12 -46.90 -2.01
CA PHE A 453 -4.78 -47.04 -0.59
C PHE A 453 -3.77 -48.15 -0.33
N GLN A 454 -3.69 -49.17 -1.19
CA GLN A 454 -2.57 -50.12 -1.13
C GLN A 454 -1.24 -49.44 -1.44
N ARG A 455 -1.16 -48.63 -2.51
CA ARG A 455 0.04 -47.84 -2.84
C ARG A 455 0.41 -46.89 -1.70
N ILE A 456 -0.57 -46.24 -1.05
CA ILE A 456 -0.34 -45.37 0.12
C ILE A 456 0.30 -46.18 1.25
N ARG A 457 -0.23 -47.36 1.60
CA ARG A 457 0.34 -48.23 2.64
C ARG A 457 1.76 -48.69 2.30
N ASP A 458 2.00 -49.09 1.06
CA ASP A 458 3.33 -49.52 0.61
C ASP A 458 4.35 -48.38 0.73
N LEU A 459 3.98 -47.15 0.35
CA LEU A 459 4.83 -45.97 0.49
C LEU A 459 5.03 -45.52 1.94
N ARG A 460 4.04 -45.71 2.83
CA ARG A 460 4.15 -45.44 4.27
C ARG A 460 5.07 -46.44 4.99
N ALA A 461 5.14 -47.68 4.50
CA ALA A 461 5.94 -48.75 5.07
C ALA A 461 7.43 -48.65 4.68
N LYS A 462 7.76 -47.96 3.57
CA LYS A 462 9.15 -47.74 3.15
C LYS A 462 9.96 -47.04 4.26
N VAL A 463 11.13 -47.60 4.55
CA VAL A 463 12.08 -47.06 5.54
C VAL A 463 13.03 -46.04 4.90
N GLU A 464 13.21 -46.09 3.58
CA GLU A 464 14.11 -45.21 2.82
C GLU A 464 13.43 -43.89 2.39
N VAL A 465 14.25 -42.88 2.11
CA VAL A 465 13.82 -41.61 1.50
C VAL A 465 13.32 -41.90 0.09
N CYS A 466 12.15 -41.38 -0.29
CA CYS A 466 11.67 -41.53 -1.67
C CYS A 466 12.55 -40.70 -2.61
N ASP A 467 12.79 -41.25 -3.80
CA ASP A 467 13.35 -40.48 -4.91
C ASP A 467 12.36 -39.37 -5.35
N GLU A 468 12.88 -38.37 -6.09
CA GLU A 468 12.11 -37.19 -6.51
C GLU A 468 10.87 -37.54 -7.35
N VAL A 469 10.94 -38.60 -8.17
CA VAL A 469 9.83 -39.03 -9.02
C VAL A 469 8.73 -39.65 -8.15
N THR A 470 9.10 -40.57 -7.27
CA THR A 470 8.15 -41.20 -6.34
C THR A 470 7.49 -40.17 -5.40
N ASP A 471 8.25 -39.19 -4.91
CA ASP A 471 7.72 -38.11 -4.06
C ASP A 471 6.67 -37.28 -4.82
N LYS A 472 6.99 -36.85 -6.04
CA LYS A 472 6.07 -36.10 -6.90
C LYS A 472 4.80 -36.88 -7.24
N ASP A 473 4.95 -38.16 -7.60
CA ASP A 473 3.83 -39.07 -7.85
C ASP A 473 2.91 -39.20 -6.63
N SER A 474 3.49 -39.26 -5.42
CA SER A 474 2.74 -39.37 -4.18
C SER A 474 1.89 -38.11 -3.91
N LYS A 475 2.45 -36.92 -4.12
CA LYS A 475 1.72 -35.64 -3.96
C LYS A 475 0.61 -35.50 -4.99
N GLU A 476 0.86 -35.92 -6.23
CA GLU A 476 -0.14 -35.94 -7.29
C GLU A 476 -1.30 -36.91 -6.99
N LEU A 477 -1.00 -38.05 -6.36
CA LEU A 477 -2.02 -38.98 -5.87
C LEU A 477 -2.95 -38.33 -4.84
N VAL A 478 -2.39 -37.59 -3.87
CA VAL A 478 -3.19 -36.86 -2.87
C VAL A 478 -4.05 -35.79 -3.53
N ARG A 479 -3.47 -35.01 -4.45
CA ARG A 479 -4.20 -33.99 -5.21
C ARG A 479 -5.37 -34.60 -5.97
N THR A 480 -5.16 -35.74 -6.62
CA THR A 480 -6.20 -36.43 -7.39
C THR A 480 -7.29 -36.99 -6.48
N LEU A 481 -6.94 -37.57 -5.33
CA LEU A 481 -7.88 -38.02 -4.31
C LEU A 481 -8.75 -36.86 -3.78
N TYR A 482 -8.11 -35.73 -3.45
CA TYR A 482 -8.78 -34.53 -2.97
C TYR A 482 -9.75 -33.98 -4.03
N MET A 483 -9.30 -33.81 -5.28
CA MET A 483 -10.12 -33.27 -6.35
C MET A 483 -11.35 -34.14 -6.63
N ALA A 484 -11.17 -35.47 -6.64
CA ALA A 484 -12.23 -36.41 -6.98
C ALA A 484 -13.28 -36.63 -5.87
N TYR A 485 -12.93 -36.48 -4.58
CA TYR A 485 -13.85 -36.85 -3.49
C TYR A 485 -14.13 -35.76 -2.46
N LEU A 486 -13.25 -34.77 -2.32
CA LEU A 486 -13.27 -33.86 -1.16
C LEU A 486 -13.45 -32.39 -1.55
N SER A 487 -12.98 -31.99 -2.74
CA SER A 487 -12.92 -30.59 -3.19
C SER A 487 -14.28 -29.89 -3.11
N THR A 488 -15.35 -30.49 -3.64
CA THR A 488 -16.69 -29.89 -3.66
C THR A 488 -17.20 -29.54 -2.25
N ALA A 489 -17.04 -30.44 -1.28
CA ALA A 489 -17.47 -30.18 0.09
C ALA A 489 -16.62 -29.10 0.77
N ILE A 490 -15.31 -29.21 0.68
CA ILE A 490 -14.38 -28.34 1.40
C ILE A 490 -14.38 -26.92 0.79
N GLU A 491 -14.28 -26.83 -0.54
CA GLU A 491 -14.18 -25.56 -1.26
C GLU A 491 -15.49 -24.78 -1.35
N SER A 492 -16.65 -25.43 -1.11
CA SER A 492 -17.94 -24.73 -1.04
C SER A 492 -18.16 -23.98 0.27
N LEU A 493 -17.47 -24.36 1.35
CA LEU A 493 -17.56 -23.73 2.68
C LEU A 493 -16.46 -22.67 2.90
N ALA A 494 -15.34 -22.80 2.20
CA ALA A 494 -14.18 -21.93 2.34
C ALA A 494 -14.42 -20.44 2.01
N PRO A 495 -15.22 -20.05 0.99
CA PRO A 495 -15.37 -18.65 0.60
C PRO A 495 -16.06 -17.82 1.68
N LYS A 496 -15.35 -16.82 2.22
CA LYS A 496 -15.87 -15.80 3.13
C LYS A 496 -15.89 -14.46 2.41
N ARG A 497 -17.07 -13.85 2.33
CA ARG A 497 -17.25 -12.56 1.69
C ARG A 497 -16.57 -11.49 2.54
N MET A 498 -15.69 -10.69 1.93
CA MET A 498 -15.13 -9.51 2.58
C MET A 498 -16.26 -8.48 2.81
N PRO A 499 -16.23 -7.71 3.91
CA PRO A 499 -17.19 -6.63 4.13
C PRO A 499 -17.19 -5.64 2.97
N ASP A 500 -18.40 -5.22 2.54
CA ASP A 500 -18.55 -4.21 1.49
C ASP A 500 -18.13 -2.82 1.99
N ASP A 501 -18.20 -2.56 3.30
CA ASP A 501 -17.73 -1.32 3.92
C ASP A 501 -16.35 -1.54 4.54
N LEU A 502 -15.42 -0.64 4.24
CA LEU A 502 -14.11 -0.66 4.89
C LEU A 502 -14.18 0.04 6.25
N PRO A 503 -13.84 -0.66 7.35
CA PRO A 503 -13.80 -0.04 8.66
C PRO A 503 -12.66 0.99 8.72
N GLU A 504 -12.82 2.01 9.57
CA GLU A 504 -11.76 2.97 9.87
C GLU A 504 -10.49 2.23 10.33
N ILE A 505 -9.37 2.45 9.64
CA ILE A 505 -8.11 1.79 9.94
C ILE A 505 -7.50 2.41 11.21
N ARG A 506 -7.66 1.72 12.34
CA ARG A 506 -7.15 2.13 13.65
C ARG A 506 -5.93 1.32 14.02
N ILE A 507 -4.74 1.88 13.75
CA ILE A 507 -3.46 1.27 14.15
C ILE A 507 -2.69 2.16 15.12
N THR A 508 -1.94 1.53 16.02
CA THR A 508 -0.99 2.18 16.91
C THR A 508 0.39 1.55 16.76
N GLY A 509 1.43 2.34 16.99
CA GLY A 509 2.77 1.80 17.08
C GLY A 509 3.03 1.20 18.46
N GLY A 510 3.58 0.00 18.50
CA GLY A 510 4.04 -0.62 19.75
C GLY A 510 5.19 0.16 20.40
N GLN A 511 5.64 -0.29 21.58
CA GLN A 511 6.88 0.19 22.22
C GLN A 511 8.13 -0.35 21.48
N CYS A 512 8.21 -0.09 20.19
CA CYS A 512 9.27 -0.58 19.31
C CYS A 512 10.11 0.58 18.76
N GLY A 513 11.39 0.33 18.48
CA GLY A 513 12.24 1.26 17.73
C GLY A 513 11.77 1.44 16.28
N CYS A 514 12.55 2.19 15.49
CA CYS A 514 12.29 2.35 14.05
C CYS A 514 12.42 1.02 13.31
N ALA A 515 11.71 0.89 12.19
CA ALA A 515 12.01 -0.09 11.16
C ALA A 515 13.49 0.04 10.78
N LEU A 516 14.17 -1.10 10.78
CA LEU A 516 15.59 -1.19 10.48
C LEU A 516 15.79 -0.84 9.00
N ASP A 517 16.58 0.18 8.68
CA ASP A 517 16.99 0.52 7.32
C ASP A 517 18.25 -0.27 6.88
N ASP A 518 18.91 -0.89 7.84
CA ASP A 518 20.12 -1.72 7.74
C ASP A 518 19.81 -3.21 7.49
N VAL A 519 18.54 -3.61 7.40
CA VAL A 519 18.21 -4.97 6.96
C VAL A 519 18.48 -5.10 5.45
N THR A 520 19.33 -6.06 5.10
CA THR A 520 19.73 -6.33 3.71
C THR A 520 18.56 -6.70 2.79
N ARG A 521 17.37 -6.99 3.33
CA ARG A 521 16.20 -7.56 2.63
C ARG A 521 14.89 -6.97 3.18
N ILE A 522 13.83 -7.04 2.36
CA ILE A 522 12.51 -6.48 2.68
C ILE A 522 11.65 -7.46 3.48
N SER A 523 11.05 -6.99 4.56
CA SER A 523 9.91 -7.62 5.24
C SER A 523 8.62 -6.88 4.88
N TYR A 524 7.65 -7.61 4.33
CA TYR A 524 6.40 -7.06 3.79
C TYR A 524 5.20 -7.75 4.45
N ALA A 525 4.16 -7.02 4.85
CA ALA A 525 2.96 -7.61 5.44
C ALA A 525 1.67 -7.02 4.85
N PHE A 526 0.66 -7.86 4.64
CA PHE A 526 -0.69 -7.44 4.22
C PHE A 526 -1.60 -7.27 5.44
N TYR A 527 -2.19 -6.10 5.60
CA TYR A 527 -3.11 -5.78 6.69
C TYR A 527 -4.54 -6.27 6.38
N PRO A 528 -5.13 -7.15 7.21
CA PRO A 528 -6.43 -7.77 6.94
C PRO A 528 -7.60 -6.91 7.43
N TYR A 529 -7.97 -5.87 6.67
CA TYR A 529 -9.08 -4.97 7.05
C TYR A 529 -10.42 -5.69 7.30
N TRP A 530 -10.64 -6.86 6.70
CA TRP A 530 -11.86 -7.67 6.86
C TRP A 530 -11.93 -8.38 8.22
N LYS A 531 -10.81 -8.52 8.94
CA LYS A 531 -10.78 -9.01 10.32
C LYS A 531 -10.97 -7.82 11.26
N LYS A 532 -12.23 -7.42 11.44
CA LYS A 532 -12.60 -6.25 12.24
C LYS A 532 -12.18 -6.44 13.71
N ASN A 533 -11.21 -5.64 14.16
CA ASN A 533 -10.94 -5.41 15.57
C ASN A 533 -11.56 -4.07 15.98
N ASP A 534 -12.43 -4.07 17.00
CA ASP A 534 -13.04 -2.85 17.52
C ASP A 534 -12.02 -1.96 18.27
N GLU A 535 -10.89 -2.55 18.69
CA GLU A 535 -9.77 -1.88 19.33
C GLU A 535 -8.67 -1.48 18.32
N ALA A 536 -7.87 -0.47 18.67
CA ALA A 536 -6.78 -0.04 17.82
C ALA A 536 -5.66 -1.11 17.80
N GLN A 537 -5.36 -1.67 16.64
CA GLN A 537 -4.37 -2.72 16.46
C GLN A 537 -2.96 -2.18 16.70
N ALA A 538 -2.25 -2.72 17.68
CA ALA A 538 -0.83 -2.42 17.88
C ALA A 538 0.01 -3.15 16.82
N ILE A 539 1.02 -2.49 16.25
CA ILE A 539 1.94 -3.07 15.27
C ILE A 539 3.38 -2.76 15.68
N ASN A 540 4.24 -3.79 15.65
CA ASN A 540 5.67 -3.64 15.84
C ASN A 540 6.37 -3.40 14.50
N PHE A 541 6.52 -2.13 14.14
CA PHE A 541 7.12 -1.70 12.88
C PHE A 541 8.62 -1.99 12.77
N ARG A 542 9.33 -2.31 13.87
CA ARG A 542 10.77 -2.62 13.83
C ARG A 542 11.08 -3.83 12.94
N ALA A 543 10.14 -4.77 12.81
CA ALA A 543 10.27 -5.98 12.01
C ALA A 543 9.57 -5.89 10.64
N LEU A 544 9.00 -4.74 10.27
CA LEU A 544 8.24 -4.56 9.03
C LEU A 544 8.71 -3.32 8.27
N ASN A 545 9.39 -3.53 7.13
CA ASN A 545 9.81 -2.44 6.26
C ASN A 545 8.64 -1.83 5.49
N ARG A 546 7.66 -2.66 5.11
CA ARG A 546 6.50 -2.26 4.31
C ARG A 546 5.22 -2.93 4.80
N ILE A 547 4.12 -2.17 4.81
CA ILE A 547 2.78 -2.69 5.08
C ILE A 547 1.84 -2.32 3.93
N ALA A 548 1.14 -3.32 3.42
CA ALA A 548 0.12 -3.16 2.40
C ALA A 548 -1.28 -3.12 3.03
N PHE A 549 -2.02 -2.05 2.77
CA PHE A 549 -3.42 -1.97 3.14
C PHE A 549 -4.27 -2.40 1.96
N GLN A 550 -5.01 -3.48 2.16
CA GLN A 550 -6.01 -3.92 1.20
C GLN A 550 -7.29 -3.11 1.43
N GLY A 551 -7.94 -2.68 0.35
CA GLY A 551 -9.17 -1.89 0.50
C GLY A 551 -9.58 -1.01 -0.66
N LEU A 552 -8.79 -0.92 -1.73
CA LEU A 552 -9.20 -0.16 -2.91
C LEU A 552 -9.55 -1.11 -4.04
N THR A 553 -10.76 -0.94 -4.57
CA THR A 553 -11.28 -1.73 -5.67
C THR A 553 -11.47 -0.85 -6.89
N VAL A 554 -11.49 -1.45 -8.08
CA VAL A 554 -11.57 -0.70 -9.34
C VAL A 554 -12.86 -1.03 -10.07
N ASP A 555 -13.68 0.00 -10.31
CA ASP A 555 -14.89 -0.16 -11.11
C ASP A 555 -14.60 -0.32 -12.62
N ASN A 556 -15.63 -0.61 -13.41
CA ASN A 556 -15.49 -0.75 -14.87
C ASN A 556 -15.13 0.55 -15.61
N PHE A 557 -15.04 1.68 -14.91
CA PHE A 557 -14.65 2.98 -15.45
C PHE A 557 -13.24 3.41 -15.01
N GLY A 558 -12.51 2.58 -14.28
CA GLY A 558 -11.17 2.89 -13.78
C GLY A 558 -11.17 3.85 -12.59
N SER A 559 -12.30 4.03 -11.92
CA SER A 559 -12.40 4.81 -10.67
C SER A 559 -12.10 3.92 -9.48
N LEU A 560 -11.39 4.48 -8.50
CA LEU A 560 -11.09 3.80 -7.24
C LEU A 560 -12.32 3.86 -6.33
N GLN A 561 -12.63 2.73 -5.72
CA GLN A 561 -13.74 2.56 -4.78
C GLN A 561 -13.17 2.09 -3.43
N HIS A 562 -13.71 2.61 -2.35
CA HIS A 562 -13.46 2.16 -0.98
C HIS A 562 -14.73 1.47 -0.53
N GLY A 563 -14.74 0.15 -0.68
CA GLY A 563 -15.96 -0.62 -0.48
C GLY A 563 -16.99 -0.34 -1.58
N ALA A 564 -18.20 0.06 -1.20
CA ALA A 564 -19.26 0.48 -2.13
C ALA A 564 -19.19 1.97 -2.54
N GLU A 565 -18.30 2.76 -1.93
CA GLU A 565 -18.21 4.22 -2.14
C GLU A 565 -17.06 4.61 -3.06
N SER A 566 -17.27 5.63 -3.90
CA SER A 566 -16.21 6.16 -4.76
C SER A 566 -15.23 7.00 -3.96
N VAL A 567 -13.93 6.75 -4.13
CA VAL A 567 -12.88 7.56 -3.50
C VAL A 567 -12.66 8.83 -4.30
N ASP A 568 -12.84 9.99 -3.67
CA ASP A 568 -12.35 11.24 -4.21
C ASP A 568 -10.83 11.34 -3.98
N VAL A 569 -10.07 11.14 -5.06
CA VAL A 569 -8.61 11.22 -5.05
C VAL A 569 -8.10 12.66 -4.95
N ALA A 570 -8.93 13.66 -5.27
CA ALA A 570 -8.55 15.08 -5.27
C ALA A 570 -8.62 15.71 -3.87
N VAL A 571 -9.40 15.15 -2.96
CA VAL A 571 -9.53 15.61 -1.58
C VAL A 571 -8.80 14.66 -0.66
N ASN A 572 -7.84 15.17 0.13
CA ASN A 572 -7.08 14.38 1.08
C ASN A 572 -7.20 14.95 2.50
N HIS A 573 -8.25 14.52 3.20
CA HIS A 573 -8.43 14.87 4.60
C HIS A 573 -7.39 14.17 5.47
N GLY A 574 -6.74 14.92 6.34
CA GLY A 574 -5.74 14.38 7.27
C GLY A 574 -6.28 13.26 8.18
N ALA A 575 -7.57 13.24 8.52
CA ALA A 575 -8.13 12.19 9.38
C ALA A 575 -8.06 10.80 8.73
N ASP A 576 -8.42 10.71 7.44
CA ASP A 576 -8.56 9.45 6.67
C ASP A 576 -7.22 8.70 6.52
N ASN A 577 -6.09 9.40 6.68
CA ASN A 577 -4.74 8.86 6.52
C ASN A 577 -3.95 8.80 7.83
N ALA A 578 -4.65 8.73 8.97
CA ALA A 578 -4.02 8.65 10.28
C ALA A 578 -3.08 7.44 10.41
N PHE A 579 -3.46 6.29 9.85
CA PHE A 579 -2.67 5.07 9.87
C PHE A 579 -1.35 5.21 9.08
N VAL A 580 -1.35 5.91 7.94
CA VAL A 580 -0.14 6.20 7.13
C VAL A 580 0.86 6.97 7.96
N ARG A 581 0.40 8.00 8.69
CA ARG A 581 1.27 8.79 9.59
C ARG A 581 1.85 7.96 10.73
N VAL A 582 1.12 6.97 11.23
CA VAL A 582 1.62 6.06 12.26
C VAL A 582 2.74 5.21 11.70
N ALA A 583 2.56 4.56 10.55
CA ALA A 583 3.60 3.74 9.92
C ALA A 583 4.88 4.55 9.58
N HIS A 584 4.73 5.74 8.98
CA HIS A 584 5.84 6.64 8.68
C HIS A 584 6.61 7.08 9.92
N ARG A 585 5.93 7.26 11.06
CA ARG A 585 6.58 7.61 12.34
C ARG A 585 7.59 6.55 12.76
N TYR A 586 7.40 5.30 12.37
CA TYR A 586 8.33 4.20 12.64
C TYR A 586 9.17 3.82 11.42
N ASN A 587 9.20 4.65 10.36
CA ASN A 587 9.98 4.42 9.14
C ASN A 587 9.52 3.21 8.30
N SER A 588 8.27 2.78 8.46
CA SER A 588 7.69 1.74 7.61
C SER A 588 6.93 2.39 6.46
N LYS A 589 7.16 1.93 5.22
CA LYS A 589 6.45 2.44 4.04
C LYS A 589 5.07 1.78 3.91
N VAL A 590 4.13 2.50 3.29
CA VAL A 590 2.74 2.09 3.16
C VAL A 590 2.35 1.95 1.70
N ASP A 591 1.88 0.76 1.32
CA ASP A 591 1.38 0.48 -0.02
C ASP A 591 -0.14 0.26 -0.01
N TRP A 592 -0.84 0.75 -1.04
CA TRP A 592 -2.25 0.43 -1.26
C TRP A 592 -2.40 -0.78 -2.18
N VAL A 593 -3.15 -1.79 -1.78
CA VAL A 593 -3.52 -2.89 -2.68
C VAL A 593 -4.74 -2.48 -3.49
N ILE A 594 -4.56 -2.43 -4.81
CA ILE A 594 -5.61 -2.10 -5.77
C ILE A 594 -6.09 -3.38 -6.42
N GLN A 595 -7.35 -3.72 -6.17
CA GLN A 595 -7.93 -5.00 -6.53
C GLN A 595 -8.99 -4.87 -7.62
N LYS A 596 -8.96 -5.78 -8.60
CA LYS A 596 -10.03 -5.96 -9.59
C LYS A 596 -10.09 -7.43 -10.00
N ASN A 597 -11.27 -8.04 -9.93
CA ASN A 597 -11.49 -9.47 -10.19
C ASN A 597 -12.60 -9.74 -11.22
N ASP A 598 -13.43 -8.76 -11.54
CA ASP A 598 -14.60 -8.82 -12.42
C ASP A 598 -14.25 -8.59 -13.91
N TRP A 599 -13.20 -9.26 -14.39
CA TRP A 599 -12.73 -9.14 -15.78
C TRP A 599 -13.62 -9.85 -16.80
N ASP A 600 -14.49 -10.75 -16.35
CA ASP A 600 -15.37 -11.55 -17.19
C ASP A 600 -16.72 -10.87 -17.49
N GLY A 601 -17.00 -9.73 -16.85
CA GLY A 601 -18.21 -8.93 -17.06
C GLY A 601 -18.10 -7.97 -18.26
N ASP A 602 -18.45 -6.70 -18.05
CA ASP A 602 -18.46 -5.65 -19.08
C ASP A 602 -17.11 -5.52 -19.82
N TRP A 603 -16.02 -5.81 -19.13
CA TRP A 603 -14.66 -5.73 -19.67
C TRP A 603 -14.46 -6.56 -20.95
N ARG A 604 -15.03 -7.77 -21.04
CA ARG A 604 -14.96 -8.61 -22.25
C ARG A 604 -15.64 -7.96 -23.45
N ASN A 605 -16.69 -7.16 -23.21
CA ASN A 605 -17.45 -6.48 -24.25
C ASN A 605 -16.85 -5.12 -24.65
N TYR A 606 -15.82 -4.65 -23.95
CA TYR A 606 -15.19 -3.36 -24.24
C TYR A 606 -14.30 -3.41 -25.47
N THR A 607 -14.46 -2.40 -26.33
CA THR A 607 -13.54 -2.16 -27.44
C THR A 607 -12.13 -1.89 -26.91
N PRO A 608 -11.06 -2.20 -27.68
CA PRO A 608 -9.69 -1.90 -27.26
C PRO A 608 -9.46 -0.43 -26.87
N GLN A 609 -10.15 0.51 -27.53
CA GLN A 609 -10.11 1.93 -27.18
C GLN A 609 -10.73 2.20 -25.80
N SER A 610 -11.87 1.56 -25.49
CA SER A 610 -12.54 1.71 -24.19
C SER A 610 -11.67 1.15 -23.06
N ARG A 611 -11.05 -0.01 -23.26
CA ARG A 611 -10.10 -0.61 -22.30
C ARG A 611 -8.90 0.31 -22.03
N LYS A 612 -8.33 0.91 -23.08
CA LYS A 612 -7.26 1.92 -22.93
C LYS A 612 -7.70 3.15 -22.14
N VAL A 613 -8.92 3.64 -22.35
CA VAL A 613 -9.46 4.78 -21.57
C VAL A 613 -9.62 4.42 -20.10
N VAL A 614 -10.12 3.21 -19.80
CA VAL A 614 -10.24 2.71 -18.41
C VAL A 614 -8.87 2.63 -17.74
N PHE A 615 -7.87 2.04 -18.40
CA PHE A 615 -6.51 1.97 -17.87
C PHE A 615 -5.85 3.35 -17.72
N SER A 616 -6.07 4.26 -18.66
CA SER A 616 -5.59 5.65 -18.55
C SER A 616 -6.19 6.33 -17.32
N LYS A 617 -7.50 6.21 -17.11
CA LYS A 617 -8.18 6.82 -15.96
C LYS A 617 -7.73 6.17 -14.65
N LEU A 618 -7.56 4.84 -14.62
CA LEU A 618 -7.02 4.14 -13.45
C LEU A 618 -5.61 4.64 -13.10
N ARG A 619 -4.72 4.76 -14.09
CA ARG A 619 -3.38 5.33 -13.92
C ARG A 619 -3.46 6.73 -13.30
N ASP A 620 -4.27 7.62 -13.88
CA ASP A 620 -4.40 8.99 -13.40
C ASP A 620 -4.92 9.04 -11.95
N ASN A 621 -5.88 8.18 -11.62
CA ASN A 621 -6.41 8.05 -10.26
C ASN A 621 -5.37 7.50 -9.27
N ILE A 622 -4.54 6.54 -9.67
CA ILE A 622 -3.44 6.00 -8.84
C ILE A 622 -2.42 7.10 -8.52
N ILE A 623 -2.01 7.85 -9.53
CA ILE A 623 -1.06 8.94 -9.34
C ILE A 623 -1.67 10.03 -8.47
N ALA A 624 -2.93 10.42 -8.71
CA ALA A 624 -3.63 11.39 -7.88
C ALA A 624 -3.77 10.93 -6.42
N LEU A 625 -4.08 9.64 -6.18
CA LEU A 625 -4.17 9.05 -4.84
C LEU A 625 -2.85 9.24 -4.07
N LEU A 626 -1.71 8.93 -4.70
CA LEU A 626 -0.41 8.95 -4.04
C LEU A 626 0.26 10.32 -4.02
N THR A 627 -0.09 11.25 -4.91
CA THR A 627 0.60 12.55 -5.01
C THR A 627 -0.16 13.70 -4.35
N THR A 628 -1.47 13.57 -4.13
CA THR A 628 -2.29 14.62 -3.51
C THR A 628 -1.86 14.84 -2.05
N PRO A 629 -1.35 16.03 -1.69
CA PRO A 629 -0.87 16.31 -0.34
C PRO A 629 -2.02 16.40 0.65
N ALA A 630 -1.77 16.04 1.91
CA ALA A 630 -2.77 16.18 2.96
C ALA A 630 -3.14 17.66 3.18
N ASP A 631 -4.44 17.94 3.36
CA ASP A 631 -4.99 19.29 3.43
C ASP A 631 -4.78 19.99 4.79
N ASP A 632 -4.38 19.25 5.83
CA ASP A 632 -4.31 19.71 7.22
C ASP A 632 -3.10 20.61 7.54
N PHE A 633 -3.27 21.51 8.51
CA PHE A 633 -2.26 22.51 8.89
C PHE A 633 -0.95 21.87 9.39
N LEU A 634 -1.02 20.78 10.16
CA LEU A 634 0.15 20.10 10.70
C LEU A 634 0.98 19.45 9.58
N SER A 635 0.32 18.83 8.60
CA SER A 635 0.93 18.25 7.40
C SER A 635 1.66 19.30 6.55
N ARG A 636 1.09 20.51 6.41
CA ARG A 636 1.77 21.62 5.71
C ARG A 636 3.02 22.10 6.44
N LEU A 637 2.98 22.18 7.77
CA LEU A 637 4.15 22.56 8.59
C LEU A 637 5.28 21.53 8.55
N ARG A 638 4.96 20.24 8.39
CA ARG A 638 5.98 19.17 8.31
C ARG A 638 6.96 19.37 7.15
N GLY A 639 6.48 19.78 5.97
CA GLY A 639 7.37 20.04 4.82
C GLY A 639 8.45 21.10 5.10
N TYR A 640 8.14 22.11 5.90
CA TYR A 640 9.11 23.15 6.29
C TYR A 640 10.13 22.66 7.32
N SER A 641 9.74 21.76 8.22
CA SER A 641 10.64 21.22 9.26
C SER A 641 11.81 20.40 8.70
N ALA A 642 11.62 19.80 7.52
CA ALA A 642 12.66 19.08 6.80
C ALA A 642 13.52 20.02 5.90
N MET A 643 13.36 21.34 6.01
CA MET A 643 14.01 22.34 5.13
C MET A 643 13.78 22.05 3.62
N GLY A 644 12.61 21.48 3.28
CA GLY A 644 12.28 21.10 1.90
C GLY A 644 12.93 19.80 1.40
N LEU A 645 13.61 19.04 2.26
CA LEU A 645 14.21 17.75 1.91
C LEU A 645 13.18 16.59 1.86
N GLU A 646 12.03 16.75 2.52
CA GLU A 646 10.92 15.78 2.47
C GLU A 646 9.70 16.37 1.75
N PRO A 647 9.02 15.57 0.90
CA PRO A 647 7.73 15.94 0.36
C PRO A 647 6.67 16.00 1.49
N PRO A 648 5.60 16.80 1.33
CA PRO A 648 4.49 16.80 2.26
C PRO A 648 3.89 15.38 2.38
N PRO A 649 3.31 15.04 3.54
CA PRO A 649 2.75 13.71 3.74
C PRO A 649 1.65 13.41 2.70
N ARG A 650 1.76 12.23 2.13
CA ARG A 650 0.91 11.67 1.07
C ARG A 650 0.04 10.54 1.64
N ARG A 651 -0.87 9.99 0.82
CA ARG A 651 -1.73 8.86 1.21
C ARG A 651 -1.02 7.51 1.23
N GLY A 652 0.23 7.44 0.79
CA GLY A 652 1.04 6.22 0.76
C GLY A 652 2.34 6.42 -0.02
N ASP A 653 3.17 5.38 -0.06
CA ASP A 653 4.47 5.36 -0.73
C ASP A 653 4.46 4.50 -2.00
N GLY A 654 3.39 3.74 -2.25
CA GLY A 654 3.26 2.90 -3.42
C GLY A 654 1.92 2.21 -3.56
N VAL A 655 1.81 1.40 -4.63
CA VAL A 655 0.66 0.54 -4.89
C VAL A 655 1.09 -0.87 -5.23
N THR A 656 0.26 -1.83 -4.83
CA THR A 656 0.34 -3.23 -5.25
C THR A 656 -0.87 -3.54 -6.12
N LEU A 657 -0.64 -3.87 -7.38
CA LEU A 657 -1.69 -4.29 -8.30
C LEU A 657 -2.03 -5.76 -8.04
N TYR A 658 -3.29 -6.04 -7.70
CA TYR A 658 -3.79 -7.39 -7.51
C TYR A 658 -4.99 -7.65 -8.43
N PHE A 659 -4.71 -8.22 -9.60
CA PHE A 659 -5.71 -8.44 -10.66
C PHE A 659 -5.92 -9.93 -10.91
N PRO A 660 -6.53 -10.68 -9.96
CA PRO A 660 -6.85 -12.08 -10.18
C PRO A 660 -7.82 -12.23 -11.36
N ASN A 661 -7.74 -13.37 -12.06
CA ASN A 661 -8.59 -13.70 -13.22
C ASN A 661 -8.46 -12.73 -14.42
N TYR A 662 -7.38 -11.96 -14.52
CA TYR A 662 -7.15 -11.13 -15.71
C TYR A 662 -7.04 -11.99 -16.98
N PRO A 663 -7.59 -11.55 -18.13
CA PRO A 663 -7.58 -12.34 -19.35
C PRO A 663 -6.16 -12.68 -19.82
N THR A 664 -5.98 -13.91 -20.28
CA THR A 664 -4.67 -14.45 -20.68
C THR A 664 -4.42 -14.39 -22.19
N ASP A 665 -5.27 -13.69 -22.94
CA ASP A 665 -5.10 -13.56 -24.39
C ASP A 665 -3.96 -12.56 -24.72
N PRO A 666 -3.28 -12.72 -25.87
CA PRO A 666 -2.15 -11.86 -26.23
C PRO A 666 -2.48 -10.35 -26.29
N ALA A 667 -3.73 -9.99 -26.65
CA ALA A 667 -4.12 -8.59 -26.73
C ALA A 667 -4.28 -7.98 -25.33
N ALA A 668 -4.95 -8.67 -24.41
CA ALA A 668 -5.04 -8.26 -23.01
C ALA A 668 -3.66 -8.18 -22.34
N THR A 669 -2.75 -9.11 -22.65
CA THR A 669 -1.36 -9.07 -22.19
C THR A 669 -0.63 -7.82 -22.70
N ALA A 670 -0.78 -7.48 -23.99
CA ALA A 670 -0.18 -6.27 -24.55
C ALA A 670 -0.77 -4.98 -23.94
N GLU A 671 -2.08 -4.95 -23.70
CA GLU A 671 -2.78 -3.82 -23.06
C GLU A 671 -2.29 -3.60 -21.62
N PHE A 672 -2.19 -4.66 -20.82
CA PHE A 672 -1.67 -4.57 -19.46
C PHE A 672 -0.22 -4.12 -19.45
N ASN A 673 0.63 -4.68 -20.32
CA ASN A 673 2.04 -4.29 -20.40
C ASN A 673 2.21 -2.80 -20.73
N ALA A 674 1.38 -2.26 -21.64
CA ALA A 674 1.40 -0.84 -21.97
C ALA A 674 0.97 0.03 -20.77
N PHE A 675 -0.11 -0.36 -20.09
CA PHE A 675 -0.56 0.29 -18.87
C PHE A 675 0.51 0.28 -17.77
N TYR A 676 1.13 -0.86 -17.50
CA TYR A 676 2.14 -1.03 -16.46
C TYR A 676 3.38 -0.16 -16.71
N LEU A 677 3.91 -0.17 -17.94
CA LEU A 677 5.11 0.61 -18.27
C LEU A 677 4.86 2.11 -18.15
N ASP A 678 3.68 2.58 -18.59
CA ASP A 678 3.30 3.98 -18.49
C ASP A 678 3.07 4.42 -17.04
N LEU A 679 2.35 3.60 -16.25
CA LEU A 679 2.17 3.84 -14.82
C LEU A 679 3.52 3.88 -14.10
N ARG A 680 4.41 2.91 -14.36
CA ARG A 680 5.74 2.85 -13.76
C ARG A 680 6.55 4.11 -14.07
N GLY A 681 6.54 4.57 -15.32
CA GLY A 681 7.22 5.80 -15.72
C GLY A 681 6.77 7.04 -14.94
N GLN A 682 5.46 7.16 -14.66
CA GLN A 682 4.92 8.24 -13.83
C GLN A 682 5.26 8.07 -12.34
N MET A 683 5.19 6.85 -11.81
CA MET A 683 5.56 6.57 -10.42
C MET A 683 7.04 6.85 -10.13
N ASP A 684 7.91 6.58 -11.10
CA ASP A 684 9.35 6.85 -11.03
C ASP A 684 9.68 8.35 -10.88
N GLN A 685 8.91 9.22 -11.55
CA GLN A 685 9.07 10.69 -11.42
C GLN A 685 8.79 11.20 -10.00
N HIS A 686 7.99 10.45 -9.23
CA HIS A 686 7.58 10.82 -7.88
C HIS A 686 8.25 9.98 -6.77
N ASN A 687 9.18 9.10 -7.14
CA ASN A 687 9.85 8.14 -6.25
C ASN A 687 8.85 7.25 -5.47
N LEU A 688 7.85 6.72 -6.19
CA LEU A 688 6.80 5.86 -5.64
C LEU A 688 7.02 4.40 -6.04
N ALA A 689 6.54 3.48 -5.21
CA ALA A 689 6.69 2.04 -5.43
C ALA A 689 5.52 1.43 -6.23
N LEU A 690 5.82 0.53 -7.16
CA LEU A 690 4.82 -0.20 -7.94
C LEU A 690 5.13 -1.69 -7.86
N ASN A 691 4.20 -2.45 -7.27
CA ASN A 691 4.34 -3.88 -7.07
C ASN A 691 3.23 -4.64 -7.82
N ILE A 692 3.48 -5.90 -8.14
CA ILE A 692 2.48 -6.83 -8.68
C ILE A 692 2.31 -7.98 -7.69
N LEU A 693 1.07 -8.29 -7.33
CA LEU A 693 0.71 -9.48 -6.57
C LEU A 693 0.10 -10.52 -7.51
N VAL A 694 0.65 -11.73 -7.53
CA VAL A 694 0.19 -12.84 -8.38
C VAL A 694 0.30 -14.17 -7.63
N SER A 695 -0.60 -15.10 -7.89
CA SER A 695 -0.46 -16.47 -7.38
C SER A 695 0.60 -17.28 -8.10
N GLN A 696 1.25 -18.17 -7.36
CA GLN A 696 2.27 -19.04 -7.93
C GLN A 696 1.75 -19.86 -9.11
N GLU A 697 0.49 -20.31 -9.08
CA GLU A 697 -0.14 -21.02 -10.19
C GLU A 697 -0.18 -20.18 -11.47
N VAL A 698 -0.69 -18.94 -11.41
CA VAL A 698 -0.73 -18.03 -12.57
C VAL A 698 0.67 -17.69 -13.07
N PHE A 699 1.59 -17.45 -12.14
CA PHE A 699 2.99 -17.14 -12.47
C PHE A 699 3.69 -18.31 -13.21
N THR A 700 3.43 -19.54 -12.77
CA THR A 700 4.02 -20.77 -13.33
C THR A 700 3.28 -21.32 -14.55
N ALA A 701 1.97 -21.04 -14.69
CA ALA A 701 1.12 -21.51 -15.80
C ALA A 701 1.63 -21.04 -17.17
N GLY A 702 2.33 -19.91 -17.24
CA GLY A 702 2.98 -19.40 -18.45
C GLY A 702 3.94 -20.38 -19.13
N ARG A 703 4.36 -21.46 -18.45
CA ARG A 703 5.18 -22.53 -19.05
C ARG A 703 4.37 -23.57 -19.85
N ASN A 704 3.09 -23.77 -19.51
CA ASN A 704 2.25 -24.86 -20.02
C ASN A 704 0.93 -24.39 -20.68
N GLY A 705 0.63 -23.08 -20.68
CA GLY A 705 -0.58 -22.53 -21.31
C GLY A 705 -0.51 -21.03 -21.56
N GLY A 706 0.03 -20.61 -22.71
CA GLY A 706 -0.15 -19.28 -23.33
C GLY A 706 0.43 -18.05 -22.61
N PRO A 707 0.59 -16.90 -23.33
CA PRO A 707 1.18 -15.68 -22.77
C PRO A 707 0.15 -14.88 -21.97
N GLY A 708 0.02 -15.17 -20.67
CA GLY A 708 -0.69 -14.30 -19.73
C GLY A 708 0.15 -13.10 -19.27
N ALA A 709 -0.51 -12.00 -18.91
CA ALA A 709 0.16 -10.77 -18.46
C ALA A 709 1.05 -10.97 -17.23
N PHE A 710 0.72 -11.93 -16.38
CA PHE A 710 1.42 -12.21 -15.12
C PHE A 710 2.30 -13.47 -15.17
N GLY A 711 2.47 -14.09 -16.35
CA GLY A 711 3.35 -15.25 -16.51
C GLY A 711 4.83 -14.86 -16.43
N LEU A 712 5.67 -15.78 -15.95
CA LEU A 712 7.12 -15.59 -15.79
C LEU A 712 7.79 -14.96 -17.02
N THR A 713 7.61 -15.55 -18.21
CA THR A 713 8.26 -15.06 -19.44
C THR A 713 7.85 -13.63 -19.81
N ASN A 714 6.58 -13.26 -19.60
CA ASN A 714 6.12 -11.90 -19.86
C ASN A 714 6.70 -10.91 -18.85
N LEU A 715 6.72 -11.25 -17.56
CA LEU A 715 7.26 -10.38 -16.51
C LEU A 715 8.78 -10.17 -16.65
N VAL A 716 9.53 -11.20 -17.06
CA VAL A 716 10.95 -11.05 -17.43
C VAL A 716 11.10 -10.08 -18.59
N THR A 717 10.30 -10.23 -19.65
CA THR A 717 10.32 -9.33 -20.82
C THR A 717 9.94 -7.90 -20.44
N LEU A 718 8.93 -7.73 -19.59
CA LEU A 718 8.44 -6.43 -19.12
C LEU A 718 9.53 -5.68 -18.35
N ARG A 719 10.25 -6.38 -17.47
CA ARG A 719 11.39 -5.85 -16.75
C ARG A 719 12.55 -5.50 -17.69
N ALA A 720 12.88 -6.38 -18.64
CA ALA A 720 13.94 -6.13 -19.61
C ALA A 720 13.69 -4.87 -20.45
N LYS A 721 12.44 -4.64 -20.87
CA LYS A 721 12.03 -3.40 -21.57
C LYS A 721 12.25 -2.16 -20.71
N ARG A 722 12.02 -2.24 -19.40
CA ARG A 722 12.27 -1.15 -18.46
C ARG A 722 13.77 -0.89 -18.27
N THR A 723 14.57 -1.93 -18.03
CA THR A 723 16.01 -1.76 -17.79
C THR A 723 16.75 -1.26 -19.04
N ALA A 724 16.23 -1.54 -20.24
CA ALA A 724 16.75 -0.96 -21.48
C ALA A 724 16.61 0.58 -21.53
N THR A 725 15.57 1.15 -20.90
CA THR A 725 15.37 2.60 -20.80
C THR A 725 16.08 3.23 -19.59
N GLU A 726 16.42 2.44 -18.57
CA GLU A 726 17.08 2.90 -17.33
C GLU A 726 18.12 1.88 -16.82
N PRO A 727 19.34 1.82 -17.41
CA PRO A 727 20.30 0.74 -17.16
C PRO A 727 21.00 0.76 -15.79
N SER A 728 20.69 1.73 -14.91
CA SER A 728 21.42 1.98 -13.67
C SER A 728 20.75 1.42 -12.39
N ARG A 729 19.69 0.62 -12.50
CA ARG A 729 18.86 0.20 -11.35
C ARG A 729 18.93 -1.32 -11.08
N PRO A 730 19.89 -1.79 -10.26
CA PRO A 730 20.03 -3.21 -9.89
C PRO A 730 18.86 -3.69 -9.02
N GLY A 731 18.48 -4.97 -9.09
CA GLY A 731 17.33 -5.49 -8.35
C GLY A 731 17.53 -5.47 -6.82
N GLY A 732 16.45 -5.24 -6.06
CA GLY A 732 16.49 -5.30 -4.60
C GLY A 732 15.73 -4.17 -3.88
N PRO A 733 15.97 -3.99 -2.56
CA PRO A 733 15.26 -3.03 -1.70
C PRO A 733 15.27 -1.58 -2.19
N GLY A 734 16.29 -1.18 -2.95
CA GLY A 734 16.45 0.18 -3.49
C GLY A 734 15.59 0.50 -4.72
N ASN A 735 14.96 -0.50 -5.35
CA ASN A 735 14.23 -0.33 -6.60
C ASN A 735 12.71 -0.10 -6.44
N ASP A 736 12.16 -0.33 -5.24
CA ASP A 736 10.74 -0.11 -4.93
C ASP A 736 9.80 -0.69 -6.03
N GLU A 737 10.17 -1.87 -6.55
CA GLU A 737 9.41 -2.67 -7.52
C GLU A 737 9.54 -4.14 -7.13
N PHE A 738 8.45 -4.70 -6.59
CA PHE A 738 8.42 -6.08 -6.15
C PHE A 738 7.36 -6.91 -6.89
N LEU A 739 7.75 -8.13 -7.24
CA LEU A 739 6.84 -9.19 -7.66
C LEU A 739 6.52 -10.04 -6.43
N LEU A 740 5.35 -9.82 -5.86
CA LEU A 740 4.85 -10.56 -4.70
C LEU A 740 4.17 -11.83 -5.21
N ILE A 741 4.71 -12.99 -4.83
CA ILE A 741 4.21 -14.29 -5.28
C ILE A 741 3.48 -14.95 -4.12
N LEU A 742 2.15 -15.10 -4.21
CA LEU A 742 1.39 -15.89 -3.23
C LEU A 742 1.84 -17.34 -3.33
N LEU A 743 2.59 -17.79 -2.31
CA LEU A 743 3.23 -19.09 -2.31
C LEU A 743 2.21 -20.19 -1.98
N ASN A 744 2.26 -21.28 -2.74
CA ASN A 744 1.47 -22.46 -2.50
C ASN A 744 2.01 -23.26 -1.30
N GLU A 745 1.12 -23.90 -0.55
CA GLU A 745 1.49 -24.85 0.52
C GLU A 745 1.71 -26.27 -0.06
N SER A 746 2.69 -27.06 0.39
CA SER A 746 3.66 -26.74 1.43
C SER A 746 4.72 -25.73 0.96
N SER A 747 5.05 -24.76 1.82
CA SER A 747 6.10 -23.79 1.51
C SER A 747 7.49 -24.41 1.32
N SER A 748 7.75 -25.57 1.94
CA SER A 748 9.04 -26.30 1.91
C SER A 748 9.55 -26.57 0.50
N ASP A 749 8.63 -26.96 -0.39
CA ASP A 749 8.94 -27.41 -1.75
C ASP A 749 8.61 -26.33 -2.76
N ASN A 750 7.46 -25.65 -2.58
CA ASN A 750 7.00 -24.63 -3.51
C ASN A 750 7.97 -23.44 -3.59
N LYS A 751 8.66 -23.05 -2.50
CA LYS A 751 9.69 -22.00 -2.55
C LYS A 751 10.91 -22.39 -3.38
N LYS A 752 11.31 -23.67 -3.31
CA LYS A 752 12.44 -24.22 -4.07
C LYS A 752 12.07 -24.39 -5.53
N ALA A 753 10.86 -24.88 -5.80
CA ALA A 753 10.31 -25.00 -7.14
C ALA A 753 10.19 -23.64 -7.84
N LEU A 754 9.74 -22.60 -7.11
CA LEU A 754 9.70 -21.23 -7.60
C LEU A 754 11.10 -20.74 -8.02
N ARG A 755 12.11 -20.94 -7.17
CA ARG A 755 13.49 -20.56 -7.49
C ARG A 755 14.03 -21.34 -8.69
N ALA A 756 13.89 -22.66 -8.69
CA ALA A 756 14.36 -23.53 -9.77
C ALA A 756 13.71 -23.17 -11.12
N LEU A 757 12.43 -22.79 -11.12
CA LEU A 757 11.72 -22.31 -12.29
C LEU A 757 12.40 -21.06 -12.90
N ILE A 758 12.75 -20.10 -12.06
CA ILE A 758 13.40 -18.85 -12.47
C ILE A 758 14.84 -19.10 -12.92
N GLU A 759 15.57 -19.97 -12.22
CA GLU A 759 16.94 -20.33 -12.59
C GLU A 759 17.01 -21.09 -13.92
N GLY A 760 15.95 -21.85 -14.24
CA GLY A 760 15.79 -22.58 -15.50
C GLY A 760 15.21 -21.75 -16.65
N GLU A 761 14.91 -20.47 -16.46
CA GLU A 761 14.42 -19.57 -17.51
C GLU A 761 15.59 -19.15 -18.43
N SER A 762 15.48 -19.48 -19.71
CA SER A 762 16.57 -19.30 -20.68
C SER A 762 16.84 -17.84 -21.01
N THR A 763 15.88 -16.94 -20.79
CA THR A 763 16.01 -15.50 -21.04
C THR A 763 16.77 -14.74 -19.96
N LEU A 764 17.06 -15.37 -18.81
CA LEU A 764 17.78 -14.75 -17.70
C LEU A 764 19.21 -15.33 -17.59
N HIS A 765 20.22 -14.47 -17.57
CA HIS A 765 21.62 -14.87 -17.43
C HIS A 765 22.37 -14.11 -16.34
N GLY A 766 23.30 -14.79 -15.65
CA GLY A 766 24.25 -14.17 -14.71
C GLY A 766 23.61 -13.22 -13.68
N THR A 767 23.96 -11.93 -13.78
CA THR A 767 23.48 -10.86 -12.89
C THR A 767 22.01 -10.55 -13.07
N GLU A 768 21.46 -10.63 -14.28
CA GLU A 768 20.04 -10.35 -14.56
C GLU A 768 19.13 -11.35 -13.82
N ARG A 769 19.54 -12.61 -13.76
CA ARG A 769 18.87 -13.64 -12.97
C ARG A 769 18.87 -13.30 -11.48
N THR A 770 20.02 -12.86 -10.98
CA THR A 770 20.16 -12.46 -9.57
C THR A 770 19.28 -11.25 -9.26
N ASP A 771 19.31 -10.22 -10.09
CA ASP A 771 18.50 -9.01 -9.94
C ASP A 771 17.00 -9.30 -10.00
N PHE A 772 16.58 -10.20 -10.89
CA PHE A 772 15.18 -10.64 -10.99
C PHE A 772 14.74 -11.39 -9.73
N LEU A 773 15.55 -12.34 -9.23
CA LEU A 773 15.30 -13.03 -7.96
C LEU A 773 15.22 -12.03 -6.78
N ARG A 774 16.08 -11.01 -6.76
CA ARG A 774 16.05 -9.95 -5.73
C ARG A 774 14.87 -8.99 -5.83
N SER A 775 14.11 -9.02 -6.94
CA SER A 775 12.84 -8.29 -7.05
C SER A 775 11.62 -9.11 -6.65
N MET A 776 11.78 -10.39 -6.33
CA MET A 776 10.67 -11.22 -5.91
C MET A 776 10.57 -11.31 -4.39
N LEU A 777 9.33 -11.35 -3.91
CA LEU A 777 8.99 -11.61 -2.51
C LEU A 777 7.99 -12.77 -2.47
N PRO A 778 8.41 -13.97 -2.04
CA PRO A 778 7.48 -15.04 -1.69
C PRO A 778 6.59 -14.56 -0.54
N VAL A 779 5.28 -14.63 -0.73
CA VAL A 779 4.27 -14.26 0.27
C VAL A 779 3.77 -15.54 0.93
N LEU A 780 4.02 -15.67 2.24
CA LEU A 780 3.70 -16.82 3.05
C LEU A 780 2.36 -16.66 3.77
N HIS A 781 1.65 -17.77 3.95
CA HIS A 781 0.45 -17.87 4.77
C HIS A 781 0.83 -18.56 6.08
N PHE A 782 1.08 -17.79 7.15
CA PHE A 782 1.54 -18.37 8.42
C PHE A 782 0.42 -18.49 9.45
N ASP A 783 0.27 -19.68 10.01
CA ASP A 783 -0.84 -20.08 10.89
C ASP A 783 -0.48 -20.10 12.39
N ASN A 784 0.69 -19.57 12.78
CA ASN A 784 1.24 -19.65 14.14
C ASN A 784 1.51 -21.09 14.65
N ARG A 785 1.54 -22.11 13.79
CA ARG A 785 1.75 -23.51 14.22
C ARG A 785 3.12 -24.04 13.82
N ASN A 786 3.48 -23.98 12.54
CA ASN A 786 4.72 -24.57 12.03
C ASN A 786 5.92 -23.59 12.07
N TRP A 787 6.33 -23.19 13.28
CA TRP A 787 7.39 -22.19 13.50
C TRP A 787 8.76 -22.57 12.90
N GLN A 788 9.06 -23.87 12.84
CA GLN A 788 10.31 -24.35 12.24
C GLN A 788 10.31 -24.19 10.73
N GLN A 789 9.19 -24.50 10.06
CA GLN A 789 9.07 -24.28 8.62
C GLN A 789 9.13 -22.79 8.29
N LEU A 790 8.51 -21.94 9.11
CA LEU A 790 8.59 -20.49 8.95
C LEU A 790 10.04 -19.98 9.04
N GLU A 791 10.82 -20.47 10.02
CA GLU A 791 12.25 -20.15 10.16
C GLU A 791 13.02 -20.52 8.88
N ASP A 792 12.80 -21.74 8.37
CA ASP A 792 13.42 -22.22 7.13
C ASP A 792 12.96 -21.39 5.90
N ASP A 793 11.73 -20.91 5.87
CA ASP A 793 11.19 -20.07 4.80
C ASP A 793 11.80 -18.67 4.82
N ILE A 794 11.94 -18.06 5.99
CA ILE A 794 12.54 -16.75 6.21
C ILE A 794 14.02 -16.77 5.83
N VAL A 795 14.79 -17.75 6.33
CA VAL A 795 16.22 -17.88 6.01
C VAL A 795 16.44 -18.12 4.51
N TYR A 796 15.65 -19.02 3.90
CA TYR A 796 15.73 -19.28 2.47
C TYR A 796 15.37 -18.04 1.64
N SER A 797 14.35 -17.28 2.08
CA SER A 797 13.88 -16.10 1.36
C SER A 797 14.86 -14.94 1.42
N ARG A 798 15.53 -14.76 2.56
CA ARG A 798 16.63 -13.79 2.71
C ARG A 798 17.75 -14.03 1.70
N ASP A 799 18.17 -15.29 1.55
CA ASP A 799 19.34 -15.62 0.73
C ASP A 799 18.98 -15.79 -0.75
N GLY A 800 17.80 -16.33 -1.05
CA GLY A 800 17.34 -16.60 -2.42
C GLY A 800 16.55 -15.51 -3.12
N PHE A 801 15.89 -14.62 -2.38
CA PHE A 801 14.94 -13.64 -2.93
C PHE A 801 15.21 -12.21 -2.41
N GLY A 802 14.35 -11.24 -2.75
CA GLY A 802 14.44 -9.85 -2.27
C GLY A 802 14.09 -9.68 -0.79
N GLY A 803 13.48 -10.71 -0.19
CA GLY A 803 12.88 -10.66 1.13
C GLY A 803 11.69 -11.61 1.24
N VAL A 804 10.80 -11.37 2.20
CA VAL A 804 9.61 -12.20 2.47
C VAL A 804 8.37 -11.33 2.64
N GLY A 805 7.25 -11.82 2.13
CA GLY A 805 5.92 -11.27 2.38
C GLY A 805 5.12 -12.16 3.34
N LEU A 806 4.25 -11.56 4.14
CA LEU A 806 3.31 -12.27 5.01
C LEU A 806 1.88 -11.86 4.65
N TRP A 807 1.06 -12.83 4.23
CA TRP A 807 -0.37 -12.61 3.99
C TRP A 807 -1.13 -12.65 5.31
N ALA A 808 -1.79 -11.54 5.66
CA ALA A 808 -2.66 -11.43 6.84
C ALA A 808 -2.09 -12.10 8.11
N PRO A 809 -0.83 -11.82 8.52
CA PRO A 809 -0.25 -12.45 9.69
C PRO A 809 -1.01 -12.07 10.97
N ASP A 810 -0.79 -12.83 12.04
CA ASP A 810 -1.27 -12.46 13.36
C ASP A 810 -0.56 -11.19 13.86
N PHE A 811 -1.25 -10.06 13.73
CA PHE A 811 -0.75 -8.75 14.16
C PHE A 811 -0.66 -8.64 15.69
N ASP A 812 -1.42 -9.43 16.46
CA ASP A 812 -1.29 -9.48 17.92
C ASP A 812 0.02 -10.18 18.32
N ASN A 813 0.40 -11.24 17.60
CA ASN A 813 1.72 -11.87 17.78
C ASN A 813 2.86 -10.90 17.41
N LEU A 814 2.73 -10.19 16.27
CA LEU A 814 3.68 -9.17 15.85
C LEU A 814 3.79 -8.01 16.85
N ALA A 815 2.69 -7.65 17.54
CA ALA A 815 2.70 -6.55 18.50
C ALA A 815 3.49 -6.86 19.79
N LYS A 816 3.74 -8.14 20.09
CA LYS A 816 4.38 -8.56 21.34
C LYS A 816 5.80 -7.96 21.46
N PRO A 817 6.16 -7.39 22.61
CA PRO A 817 7.51 -6.90 22.83
C PRO A 817 8.49 -8.08 22.87
N VAL A 818 9.59 -7.96 22.13
CA VAL A 818 10.64 -8.98 22.07
C VAL A 818 11.46 -8.92 23.34
N THR A 819 11.49 -10.01 24.10
CA THR A 819 12.26 -10.12 25.36
C THR A 819 13.68 -10.62 25.15
N ASP A 820 13.89 -11.48 24.15
CA ASP A 820 15.21 -11.96 23.73
C ASP A 820 15.21 -12.16 22.21
N PRO A 821 15.86 -11.25 21.45
CA PRO A 821 15.85 -11.28 20.00
C PRO A 821 16.86 -12.29 19.43
N SER A 822 17.64 -13.00 20.26
CA SER A 822 18.57 -14.05 19.84
C SER A 822 17.91 -15.43 19.71
N LEU A 823 16.72 -15.60 20.30
CA LEU A 823 15.97 -16.85 20.28
C LEU A 823 15.50 -17.21 18.86
N SER A 824 15.49 -18.51 18.56
CA SER A 824 14.93 -19.00 17.31
C SER A 824 13.43 -18.80 17.22
N CYS A 825 12.88 -18.90 16.01
CA CYS A 825 11.44 -18.75 15.78
C CYS A 825 10.66 -19.79 16.57
N LEU A 826 11.16 -21.04 16.60
CA LEU A 826 10.57 -22.13 17.38
C LEU A 826 10.59 -21.88 18.90
N LYS A 827 11.62 -21.22 19.44
CA LYS A 827 11.74 -20.95 20.89
C LYS A 827 10.99 -19.70 21.33
N SER A 828 11.06 -18.64 20.52
CA SER A 828 10.41 -17.37 20.82
C SER A 828 8.90 -17.41 20.57
N MET A 829 8.45 -18.16 19.55
CA MET A 829 7.07 -18.15 19.05
C MET A 829 6.56 -16.72 18.80
N GLN A 830 7.47 -15.85 18.36
CA GLN A 830 7.22 -14.43 18.07
C GLN A 830 7.73 -14.09 16.67
N LEU A 831 6.83 -13.61 15.81
CA LEU A 831 7.15 -13.21 14.44
C LEU A 831 8.22 -12.13 14.38
N THR A 832 8.14 -11.14 15.27
CA THR A 832 9.11 -10.04 15.33
C THR A 832 10.51 -10.53 15.70
N ALA A 833 10.63 -11.43 16.68
CA ALA A 833 11.93 -11.99 17.08
C ALA A 833 12.55 -12.80 15.94
N CYS A 834 11.73 -13.63 15.29
CA CYS A 834 12.10 -14.44 14.13
C CYS A 834 12.65 -13.58 12.98
N LEU A 835 11.90 -12.56 12.56
CA LEU A 835 12.31 -11.64 11.50
C LEU A 835 13.57 -10.84 11.87
N GLN A 836 13.65 -10.32 13.10
CA GLN A 836 14.81 -9.53 13.55
C GLN A 836 16.10 -10.34 13.59
N ARG A 837 16.03 -11.60 14.04
CA ARG A 837 17.20 -12.48 14.12
C ARG A 837 17.74 -12.81 12.74
N ASP A 838 16.87 -13.15 11.80
CA ASP A 838 17.29 -13.74 10.53
C ASP A 838 17.58 -12.70 9.45
N TYR A 839 16.94 -11.52 9.47
CA TYR A 839 17.13 -10.49 8.43
C TYR A 839 18.25 -9.49 8.73
N ARG A 840 18.81 -9.51 9.95
CA ARG A 840 20.01 -8.73 10.29
C ARG A 840 21.27 -9.31 9.66
N GLU A 841 22.25 -8.46 9.41
CA GLU A 841 23.55 -8.89 8.90
C GLU A 841 24.26 -9.83 9.90
N PRO A 842 24.83 -10.96 9.43
CA PRO A 842 25.54 -11.89 10.30
C PRO A 842 26.72 -11.22 11.01
N GLY A 843 26.79 -11.32 12.34
CA GLY A 843 27.91 -10.82 13.14
C GLY A 843 27.67 -9.49 13.87
N LEU A 844 26.53 -8.83 13.64
CA LEU A 844 26.07 -7.72 14.48
C LEU A 844 25.31 -8.25 15.71
N ASN A 845 25.61 -7.72 16.90
CA ASN A 845 24.88 -8.07 18.11
C ASN A 845 23.40 -7.71 17.96
N ILE A 846 22.52 -8.67 18.23
CA ILE A 846 21.08 -8.46 18.16
C ILE A 846 20.64 -7.79 19.48
N GLU A 847 20.80 -6.47 19.54
CA GLU A 847 20.37 -5.68 20.71
C GLU A 847 18.97 -5.08 20.50
N GLN A 848 18.21 -5.04 21.60
CA GLN A 848 16.92 -4.36 21.65
C GLN A 848 17.11 -2.84 21.47
N ALA A 849 16.07 -2.17 20.96
CA ALA A 849 16.10 -0.72 20.89
C ALA A 849 16.27 -0.11 22.29
N GLY A 850 17.30 0.71 22.47
CA GLY A 850 17.44 1.49 23.70
C GLY A 850 16.32 2.52 23.81
N VAL A 851 16.05 2.99 25.04
CA VAL A 851 15.02 4.02 25.30
C VAL A 851 15.25 5.29 24.45
N ILE A 852 16.51 5.67 24.27
CA ILE A 852 16.89 6.84 23.45
C ILE A 852 16.59 6.61 21.97
N GLU A 853 16.82 5.41 21.45
CA GLU A 853 16.53 5.06 20.05
C GLU A 853 15.02 5.10 19.81
N THR A 854 14.23 4.43 20.66
CA THR A 854 12.76 4.43 20.56
C THR A 854 12.20 5.86 20.66
N PHE A 855 12.68 6.65 21.62
CA PHE A 855 12.26 8.05 21.76
C PHE A 855 12.62 8.87 20.53
N SER A 856 13.88 8.79 20.08
CA SER A 856 14.38 9.59 18.95
C SER A 856 13.64 9.24 17.67
N CYS A 857 13.36 7.96 17.43
CA CYS A 857 12.58 7.45 16.31
C CYS A 857 11.15 8.03 16.27
N VAL A 858 10.43 7.93 17.39
CA VAL A 858 9.02 8.37 17.50
C VAL A 858 8.91 9.89 17.42
N GLN A 859 9.90 10.62 17.95
CA GLN A 859 9.89 12.08 18.06
C GLN A 859 10.78 12.79 17.04
N ARG A 860 11.17 12.13 15.93
CA ARG A 860 12.04 12.68 14.87
C ARG A 860 11.63 14.09 14.44
N TRP A 861 10.36 14.28 14.12
CA TRP A 861 9.84 15.57 13.69
C TRP A 861 9.98 16.66 14.77
N SER A 862 9.62 16.33 16.02
CA SER A 862 9.76 17.23 17.16
C SER A 862 11.22 17.62 17.38
N LEU A 863 12.14 16.66 17.27
CA LEU A 863 13.58 16.88 17.37
C LEU A 863 14.11 17.79 16.23
N ARG A 864 13.67 17.59 14.98
CA ARG A 864 14.02 18.49 13.86
C ARG A 864 13.56 19.92 14.11
N MET A 865 12.33 20.10 14.60
CA MET A 865 11.80 21.43 14.95
C MET A 865 12.57 22.09 16.10
N ILE A 866 12.89 21.32 17.15
CA ILE A 866 13.72 21.79 18.26
C ILE A 866 15.10 22.22 17.75
N LEU A 867 15.72 21.40 16.89
CA LEU A 867 17.01 21.74 16.27
C LEU A 867 16.91 23.03 15.46
N ALA A 868 15.89 23.17 14.61
CA ALA A 868 15.67 24.38 13.81
C ALA A 868 15.50 25.63 14.69
N LEU A 869 14.70 25.55 15.76
CA LEU A 869 14.51 26.64 16.71
C LEU A 869 15.82 26.99 17.44
N LEU A 870 16.60 25.99 17.85
CA LEU A 870 17.89 26.18 18.50
C LEU A 870 18.89 26.85 17.54
N LEU A 871 18.94 26.44 16.27
CA LEU A 871 19.80 27.04 15.25
C LEU A 871 19.39 28.50 14.96
N ILE A 872 18.09 28.80 14.88
CA ILE A 872 17.59 30.18 14.73
C ILE A 872 17.97 31.03 15.95
N ALA A 873 17.85 30.47 17.15
CA ALA A 873 18.24 31.16 18.38
C ALA A 873 19.75 31.41 18.44
N ILE A 874 20.58 30.45 18.03
CA ILE A 874 22.04 30.60 17.90
C ILE A 874 22.36 31.71 16.89
N ALA A 875 21.74 31.69 15.70
CA ALA A 875 21.92 32.74 14.69
C ALA A 875 21.50 34.12 15.20
N THR A 876 20.39 34.20 15.93
CA THR A 876 19.90 35.42 16.56
C THR A 876 20.89 35.94 17.60
N VAL A 877 21.43 35.08 18.46
CA VAL A 877 22.47 35.42 19.44
C VAL A 877 23.73 35.96 18.75
N VAL A 878 24.15 35.34 17.66
CA VAL A 878 25.29 35.80 16.85
C VAL A 878 25.03 37.18 16.26
N VAL A 879 23.86 37.40 15.64
CA VAL A 879 23.47 38.70 15.08
C VAL A 879 23.40 39.77 16.18
N LEU A 880 22.79 39.45 17.33
CA LEU A 880 22.71 40.36 18.48
C LEU A 880 24.09 40.71 19.04
N PHE A 881 25.01 39.74 19.08
CA PHE A 881 26.38 39.94 19.53
C PHE A 881 27.13 40.95 18.65
N PHE A 882 26.96 40.89 17.33
CA PHE A 882 27.63 41.81 16.40
C PHE A 882 26.92 43.16 16.26
N ARG A 883 25.60 43.21 16.41
CA ARG A 883 24.80 44.42 16.13
C ARG A 883 24.56 45.29 17.36
N PHE A 884 24.61 44.74 18.58
CA PHE A 884 24.26 45.48 19.81
C PHE A 884 25.32 45.33 20.91
N CYS A 885 25.94 46.45 21.32
CA CYS A 885 26.96 46.47 22.36
C CYS A 885 26.45 45.99 23.74
N GLY A 886 25.18 46.27 24.08
CA GLY A 886 24.56 45.82 25.33
C GLY A 886 24.41 44.29 25.40
N ALA A 887 23.91 43.69 24.31
CA ALA A 887 23.83 42.24 24.17
C ALA A 887 25.22 41.60 24.19
N GLN A 888 26.21 42.24 23.56
CA GLN A 888 27.58 41.78 23.57
C GLN A 888 28.16 41.66 25.00
N ASN A 889 27.88 42.61 25.88
CA ASN A 889 28.34 42.58 27.28
C ASN A 889 27.60 41.52 28.11
N PHE A 890 26.29 41.37 27.91
CA PHE A 890 25.48 40.33 28.54
C PHE A 890 25.97 38.93 28.15
N LEU A 891 26.15 38.67 26.85
CA LEU A 891 26.61 37.38 26.31
C LEU A 891 28.03 37.04 26.77
N LYS A 892 28.92 38.04 26.93
CA LYS A 892 30.26 37.82 27.49
C LYS A 892 30.22 37.38 28.95
N LYS A 893 29.35 38.00 29.76
CA LYS A 893 29.20 37.68 31.18
C LYS A 893 28.60 36.27 31.37
N ASN A 894 27.64 35.93 30.52
CA ASN A 894 26.88 34.67 30.62
C ASN A 894 27.27 33.64 29.55
N PHE A 895 28.48 33.74 28.98
CA PHE A 895 28.90 32.91 27.84
C PHE A 895 28.75 31.41 28.10
N LEU A 896 29.13 30.96 29.30
CA LEU A 896 29.02 29.55 29.70
C LEU A 896 27.56 29.06 29.72
N TRP A 897 26.63 29.90 30.19
CA TRP A 897 25.21 29.60 30.21
C TRP A 897 24.61 29.57 28.81
N VAL A 898 25.02 30.49 27.93
CA VAL A 898 24.61 30.48 26.51
C VAL A 898 25.13 29.24 25.80
N LEU A 899 26.37 28.82 26.08
CA LEU A 899 26.94 27.58 25.54
C LEU A 899 26.15 26.35 26.04
N LEU A 900 25.86 26.27 27.34
CA LEU A 900 25.17 25.15 27.97
C LEU A 900 23.69 25.05 27.61
N LEU A 901 22.99 26.17 27.43
CA LEU A 901 21.54 26.20 27.16
C LEU A 901 21.17 26.15 25.67
N LEU A 902 22.08 26.56 24.77
CA LEU A 902 21.82 26.56 23.33
C LEU A 902 22.67 25.54 22.56
N ASN A 903 23.99 25.56 22.74
CA ASN A 903 24.89 24.77 21.89
C ASN A 903 24.93 23.29 22.29
N VAL A 904 24.90 22.99 23.59
CA VAL A 904 24.87 21.59 24.07
C VAL A 904 23.57 20.89 23.66
N PRO A 905 22.36 21.44 23.90
CA PRO A 905 21.13 20.83 23.43
C PRO A 905 21.06 20.71 21.91
N ALA A 906 21.52 21.73 21.16
CA ALA A 906 21.52 21.68 19.70
C ALA A 906 22.41 20.55 19.18
N THR A 907 23.59 20.37 19.79
CA THR A 907 24.51 19.28 19.46
C THR A 907 23.91 17.93 19.78
N LEU A 908 23.34 17.77 20.97
CA LEU A 908 22.74 16.51 21.41
C LEU A 908 21.56 16.10 20.52
N VAL A 909 20.67 17.05 20.20
CA VAL A 909 19.55 16.82 19.28
C VAL A 909 20.06 16.52 17.87
N PHE A 910 21.07 17.25 17.38
CA PHE A 910 21.68 16.97 16.08
C PHE A 910 22.31 15.58 16.03
N THR A 911 23.02 15.15 17.08
CA THR A 911 23.59 13.80 17.16
C THR A 911 22.51 12.72 17.21
N MET A 912 21.44 12.92 17.98
CA MET A 912 20.30 11.99 17.99
C MET A 912 19.66 11.85 16.60
N LEU A 913 19.45 12.97 15.90
CA LEU A 913 18.94 12.95 14.53
C LEU A 913 19.95 12.30 13.58
N LEU A 914 21.26 12.59 13.68
CA LEU A 914 22.26 11.98 12.80
C LEU A 914 22.35 10.44 12.96
N LEU A 915 22.10 9.92 14.15
CA LEU A 915 22.15 8.48 14.44
C LEU A 915 20.84 7.74 14.12
N TYR A 916 19.69 8.38 14.34
CA TYR A 916 18.37 7.72 14.32
C TYR A 916 17.38 8.32 13.31
N ASP A 917 17.76 9.37 12.59
CA ASP A 917 16.96 9.94 11.50
C ASP A 917 17.45 9.40 10.14
N PRO A 918 16.64 8.60 9.43
CA PRO A 918 17.02 8.00 8.16
C PRO A 918 17.30 9.04 7.07
N LEU A 919 16.70 10.23 7.16
CA LEU A 919 17.00 11.33 6.23
C LEU A 919 18.46 11.79 6.34
N LEU A 920 19.03 11.74 7.54
CA LEU A 920 20.41 12.12 7.82
C LEU A 920 21.36 10.92 7.84
N ALA A 921 20.87 9.69 7.67
CA ALA A 921 21.69 8.48 7.66
C ALA A 921 22.74 8.48 6.52
N ARG A 922 22.43 9.10 5.37
CA ARG A 922 23.41 9.29 4.29
C ARG A 922 24.55 10.23 4.67
N LEU A 923 24.32 11.16 5.61
CA LEU A 923 25.39 11.98 6.16
C LEU A 923 26.19 11.18 7.20
N SER A 924 25.53 10.35 8.02
CA SER A 924 26.18 9.58 9.09
C SER A 924 27.03 8.40 8.61
N SER A 925 26.82 7.90 7.39
CA SER A 925 27.62 6.82 6.79
C SER A 925 29.09 7.19 6.55
N GLY A 926 29.46 8.46 6.70
CA GLY A 926 30.86 8.91 6.78
C GLY A 926 31.18 9.53 8.14
N ASN A 927 32.43 9.42 8.60
CA ASN A 927 32.90 10.10 9.82
C ASN A 927 32.95 11.64 9.68
N LEU A 928 32.74 12.18 8.47
CA LEU A 928 32.93 13.58 8.12
C LEU A 928 32.02 14.56 8.92
N PRO A 929 30.70 14.33 9.10
CA PRO A 929 29.86 15.27 9.85
C PRO A 929 30.23 15.30 11.33
N PHE A 930 30.59 14.16 11.93
CA PHE A 930 31.09 14.09 13.31
C PHE A 930 32.40 14.85 13.48
N ILE A 931 33.33 14.70 12.52
CA ILE A 931 34.60 15.43 12.50
C ILE A 931 34.37 16.94 12.34
N VAL A 932 33.47 17.35 11.43
CA VAL A 932 33.15 18.77 11.20
C VAL A 932 32.45 19.38 12.42
N MET A 933 31.49 18.70 13.04
CA MET A 933 30.84 19.17 14.26
C MET A 933 31.82 19.27 15.44
N ALA A 934 32.65 18.25 15.64
CA ALA A 934 33.68 18.26 16.67
C ALA A 934 34.69 19.38 16.42
N ALA A 935 35.11 19.61 15.17
CA ALA A 935 36.00 20.69 14.79
C ALA A 935 35.37 22.08 15.00
N LEU A 936 34.10 22.26 14.65
CA LEU A 936 33.36 23.51 14.87
C LEU A 936 33.17 23.80 16.37
N MET A 937 32.81 22.80 17.17
CA MET A 937 32.72 22.95 18.63
C MET A 937 34.07 23.25 19.26
N LEU A 938 35.13 22.56 18.83
CA LEU A 938 36.47 22.80 19.30
C LEU A 938 36.96 24.19 18.89
N ALA A 939 36.70 24.64 17.66
CA ALA A 939 37.02 25.99 17.19
C ALA A 939 36.22 27.07 17.93
N ALA A 940 34.95 26.83 18.25
CA ALA A 940 34.13 27.75 19.03
C ALA A 940 34.60 27.83 20.49
N LEU A 941 35.00 26.70 21.10
CA LEU A 941 35.57 26.66 22.45
C LEU A 941 36.94 27.33 22.50
N ILE A 942 37.83 27.02 21.55
CA ILE A 942 39.16 27.62 21.44
C ILE A 942 39.04 29.11 21.14
N GLY A 943 38.21 29.50 20.18
CA GLY A 943 37.95 30.90 19.82
C GLY A 943 37.34 31.68 20.98
N GLY A 944 36.33 31.11 21.67
CA GLY A 944 35.74 31.68 22.87
C GLY A 944 36.74 31.82 24.01
N TYR A 945 37.58 30.79 24.23
CA TYR A 945 38.65 30.81 25.23
C TYR A 945 39.71 31.87 24.92
N PHE A 946 40.19 31.98 23.67
CA PHE A 946 41.16 33.00 23.26
C PHE A 946 40.57 34.42 23.35
N TYR A 947 39.31 34.58 22.95
CA TYR A 947 38.59 35.85 23.06
C TYR A 947 38.41 36.29 24.53
N LEU A 948 38.01 35.37 25.41
CA LEU A 948 37.90 35.61 26.86
C LEU A 948 39.29 35.86 27.50
N ARG A 949 40.33 35.14 27.07
CA ARG A 949 41.71 35.29 27.55
C ARG A 949 42.33 36.63 27.13
N GLN A 950 42.07 37.11 25.91
CA GLN A 950 42.53 38.42 25.45
C GLN A 950 41.90 39.58 26.26
N ARG A 951 40.66 39.44 26.72
CA ARG A 951 39.95 40.47 27.49
C ARG A 951 39.99 40.32 29.01
N ARG A 952 40.45 39.19 29.55
CA ARG A 952 40.90 39.08 30.96
C ARG A 952 42.18 39.85 31.26
N ARG A 953 42.71 40.63 30.29
CA ARG A 953 43.57 41.77 30.62
C ARG A 953 42.73 42.83 31.35
N VAL A 954 42.62 42.65 32.67
CA VAL A 954 42.36 43.71 33.66
C VAL A 954 43.20 44.93 33.26
N PRO A 955 42.72 46.19 33.38
CA PRO A 955 43.55 47.36 33.11
C PRO A 955 44.85 47.21 33.88
N VAL A 956 45.95 47.06 33.15
CA VAL A 956 47.27 46.89 33.73
C VAL A 956 47.63 48.24 34.32
N ARG A 957 47.35 48.40 35.63
CA ARG A 957 48.06 49.30 36.52
C ARG A 957 49.54 49.11 36.21
N GLN A 958 50.23 50.18 35.80
CA GLN A 958 51.66 50.18 35.52
C GLN A 958 52.40 49.43 36.65
N ARG A 959 52.72 48.17 36.42
CA ARG A 959 53.72 47.43 37.16
C ARG A 959 54.95 47.49 36.30
N SER A 960 55.93 48.26 36.77
CA SER A 960 57.32 48.20 36.37
C SER A 960 57.73 46.75 36.16
N LYS A 961 57.77 46.30 34.90
CA LYS A 961 58.52 45.10 34.55
C LYS A 961 59.98 45.48 34.60
N GLN A 962 60.58 45.24 35.76
CA GLN A 962 62.00 44.97 35.87
C GLN A 962 62.24 43.65 35.13
N THR A 963 62.40 43.73 33.81
CA THR A 963 62.82 42.59 32.99
C THR A 963 64.23 42.25 33.47
N ARG A 964 64.43 41.07 34.07
CA ARG A 964 65.76 40.51 34.30
C ARG A 964 66.43 40.38 32.93
N ARG A 965 67.20 41.39 32.53
CA ARG A 965 68.01 41.44 31.29
C ARG A 965 69.23 40.51 31.36
N GLU A 966 69.43 39.81 32.47
CA GLU A 966 70.62 39.01 32.74
C GLU A 966 70.51 37.55 32.26
N MET A 967 69.33 37.05 31.85
CA MET A 967 69.15 35.63 31.45
C MET A 967 68.47 35.46 30.08
N GLY A 968 68.60 36.44 29.18
CA GLY A 968 68.09 36.33 27.82
C GLY A 968 69.06 35.62 26.87
N PHE A 969 68.55 35.10 25.76
CA PHE A 969 69.35 34.44 24.73
C PHE A 969 69.91 35.49 23.75
N PRO A 970 71.24 35.67 23.63
CA PRO A 970 71.83 36.62 22.68
C PRO A 970 71.78 36.07 21.24
N ILE A 971 71.48 36.92 20.26
CA ILE A 971 71.51 36.57 18.83
C ILE A 971 72.25 37.68 18.10
N LEU A 972 73.54 37.47 17.79
CA LEU A 972 74.32 38.41 16.99
C LEU A 972 74.13 38.15 15.50
N VAL A 973 73.59 39.14 14.82
CA VAL A 973 73.52 39.23 13.36
C VAL A 973 74.44 40.36 12.93
N TRP A 974 75.11 40.22 11.79
CA TRP A 974 75.91 41.29 11.23
C TRP A 974 75.56 41.52 9.76
N ARG A 975 75.75 42.76 9.32
CA ARG A 975 75.52 43.17 7.93
C ARG A 975 76.66 44.06 7.46
N ILE A 976 77.01 43.88 6.19
CA ILE A 976 77.96 44.73 5.49
C ILE A 976 77.15 45.54 4.46
N GLU A 977 77.30 46.86 4.52
CA GLU A 977 76.67 47.81 3.58
C GLU A 977 77.79 48.57 2.88
N VAL A 978 77.78 48.56 1.54
CA VAL A 978 78.70 49.37 0.72
C VAL A 978 77.91 50.52 0.11
N ASP A 979 78.27 51.74 0.49
CA ASP A 979 77.68 52.98 -0.03
C ASP A 979 78.76 53.87 -0.67
N GLU A 980 78.38 55.05 -1.16
CA GLU A 980 79.33 56.02 -1.74
C GLU A 980 80.40 56.51 -0.75
N ALA A 981 80.20 56.30 0.56
CA ALA A 981 81.15 56.61 1.62
C ALA A 981 82.01 55.39 2.05
N GLY A 982 81.93 54.29 1.29
CA GLY A 982 82.73 53.08 1.41
C GLY A 982 81.99 51.90 2.07
N LEU A 983 82.73 50.96 2.65
CA LEU A 983 82.17 49.77 3.31
C LEU A 983 81.94 50.02 4.80
N ARG A 984 80.76 49.64 5.29
CA ARG A 984 80.38 49.66 6.70
C ARG A 984 79.96 48.27 7.15
N TRP A 985 80.67 47.73 8.14
CA TRP A 985 80.29 46.47 8.80
C TRP A 985 79.66 46.77 10.16
N THR A 986 78.42 46.33 10.36
CA THR A 986 77.65 46.53 11.60
C THR A 986 77.26 45.19 12.22
N LEU A 987 77.42 45.09 13.55
CA LEU A 987 76.89 44.02 14.38
C LEU A 987 75.64 44.52 15.11
N LYS A 988 74.62 43.68 15.18
CA LYS A 988 73.40 43.92 15.96
C LYS A 988 73.06 42.72 16.84
N ASN A 989 72.77 42.98 18.10
CA ASN A 989 72.18 41.97 18.97
C ASN A 989 70.65 42.02 18.88
N THR A 990 70.06 41.04 18.19
CA THR A 990 68.60 40.89 18.06
C THR A 990 68.00 39.95 19.11
N GLY A 991 68.84 39.43 20.01
CA GLY A 991 68.46 38.54 21.09
C GLY A 991 67.90 39.28 22.30
N SER A 992 67.40 38.50 23.26
CA SER A 992 66.79 39.02 24.50
C SER A 992 67.79 39.22 25.65
N GLY A 993 69.04 38.75 25.51
CA GLY A 993 70.12 38.93 26.49
C GLY A 993 71.37 39.57 25.87
N TYR A 994 72.32 39.98 26.71
CA TYR A 994 73.56 40.61 26.24
C TYR A 994 74.51 39.59 25.59
N ALA A 995 75.27 40.05 24.59
CA ALA A 995 76.30 39.27 23.93
C ALA A 995 77.68 39.86 24.23
N ILE A 996 78.65 39.05 24.66
CA ILE A 996 80.05 39.46 24.76
C ILE A 996 80.81 38.75 23.64
N ILE A 997 81.40 39.53 22.73
CA ILE A 997 82.23 38.96 21.65
C ILE A 997 83.52 38.41 22.28
N LYS A 998 83.77 37.12 22.07
CA LYS A 998 84.95 36.41 22.61
C LYS A 998 86.08 36.35 21.60
N ARG A 999 85.75 36.18 20.31
CA ARG A 999 86.71 36.10 19.21
C ARG A 999 86.00 36.44 17.90
N ALA A 1000 86.68 37.15 17.01
CA ALA A 1000 86.27 37.32 15.62
C ALA A 1000 87.37 36.76 14.74
N GLU A 1001 87.04 35.78 13.90
CA GLU A 1001 87.98 35.16 12.97
C GLU A 1001 87.55 35.49 11.55
N ILE A 1002 88.52 35.93 10.74
CA ILE A 1002 88.32 36.11 9.30
C ILE A 1002 89.13 35.02 8.60
N CYS A 1003 88.45 34.28 7.74
CA CYS A 1003 89.04 33.23 6.93
C CYS A 1003 89.09 33.70 5.48
N TYR A 1004 90.28 33.64 4.87
CA TYR A 1004 90.46 33.82 3.43
C TYR A 1004 90.78 32.46 2.80
N ASP A 1005 90.02 32.04 1.79
CA ASP A 1005 90.06 30.69 1.21
C ASP A 1005 90.03 29.56 2.25
N LYS A 1006 89.22 29.75 3.31
CA LYS A 1006 89.03 28.83 4.45
C LYS A 1006 90.25 28.67 5.38
N LEU A 1007 91.30 29.47 5.23
CA LEU A 1007 92.42 29.52 6.17
C LEU A 1007 92.22 30.66 7.19
N PRO A 1008 92.31 30.39 8.50
CA PRO A 1008 92.13 31.42 9.52
C PRO A 1008 93.33 32.37 9.57
N PHE A 1009 93.08 33.67 9.63
CA PHE A 1009 94.11 34.69 9.87
C PHE A 1009 94.14 35.09 11.35
N ALA A 1010 95.34 35.33 11.87
CA ALA A 1010 95.55 35.70 13.27
C ALA A 1010 95.11 37.14 13.60
N ASP A 1011 95.02 38.02 12.61
CA ASP A 1011 94.58 39.41 12.75
C ASP A 1011 93.67 39.80 11.57
N VAL A 1012 92.56 40.47 11.89
CA VAL A 1012 91.58 41.03 10.94
C VAL A 1012 92.26 42.01 9.98
N ASN A 1013 93.20 42.81 10.47
CA ASN A 1013 93.94 43.76 9.64
C ASN A 1013 94.83 43.03 8.61
N ALA A 1014 95.55 41.99 9.04
CA ALA A 1014 96.41 41.20 8.16
C ALA A 1014 95.63 40.39 7.10
N ALA A 1015 94.44 39.87 7.46
CA ALA A 1015 93.54 39.21 6.51
C ALA A 1015 93.05 40.17 5.42
N LEU A 1016 92.68 41.40 5.81
CA LEU A 1016 92.19 42.41 4.87
C LEU A 1016 93.30 42.96 3.98
N GLU A 1017 94.52 43.14 4.52
CA GLU A 1017 95.69 43.53 3.73
C GLU A 1017 96.10 42.44 2.72
N SER A 1018 96.00 41.15 3.08
CA SER A 1018 96.24 40.05 2.13
C SER A 1018 95.12 39.87 1.11
N ALA A 1019 93.90 40.30 1.45
CA ALA A 1019 92.73 40.24 0.57
C ALA A 1019 92.59 41.49 -0.31
N LEU A 1020 93.53 42.44 -0.29
CA LEU A 1020 93.52 43.62 -1.14
C LEU A 1020 94.84 43.71 -1.91
N ALA A 1021 94.78 44.05 -3.20
CA ALA A 1021 95.98 44.16 -4.02
C ALA A 1021 96.97 45.19 -3.43
N SER A 1022 98.27 44.89 -3.51
CA SER A 1022 99.39 45.52 -2.78
C SER A 1022 99.61 47.03 -2.97
N ASP A 1023 98.82 47.71 -3.80
CA ASP A 1023 98.99 49.13 -4.15
C ASP A 1023 97.97 50.06 -3.49
N THR A 1024 97.17 49.57 -2.53
CA THR A 1024 96.17 50.40 -1.82
C THR A 1024 96.58 50.68 -0.37
N GLU A 1025 97.16 51.86 -0.11
CA GLU A 1025 97.36 52.37 1.26
C GLU A 1025 96.01 52.73 1.91
N VAL A 1026 95.29 51.72 2.42
CA VAL A 1026 94.04 51.92 3.12
C VAL A 1026 94.31 52.09 4.62
N ARG A 1027 93.92 53.25 5.19
CA ARG A 1027 93.95 53.46 6.65
C ARG A 1027 92.71 52.87 7.29
N TRP A 1028 92.86 51.74 7.97
CA TRP A 1028 91.81 51.08 8.74
C TRP A 1028 91.71 51.64 10.15
N LYS A 1029 90.49 51.72 10.68
CA LYS A 1029 90.24 51.96 12.10
C LYS A 1029 89.44 50.78 12.64
N SER A 1030 90.12 49.70 13.02
CA SER A 1030 89.48 48.58 13.70
C SER A 1030 89.23 48.93 15.17
N MET A 1031 88.01 48.74 15.66
CA MET A 1031 87.78 48.64 17.10
C MET A 1031 88.07 47.20 17.52
N PRO A 1032 88.74 46.95 18.66
CA PRO A 1032 88.90 45.60 19.17
C PRO A 1032 87.51 45.05 19.52
N LEU A 1033 86.98 44.19 18.65
CA LEU A 1033 85.67 43.55 18.86
C LEU A 1033 85.69 42.63 20.08
N GLN A 1034 86.85 42.07 20.41
CA GLN A 1034 86.99 41.16 21.54
C GLN A 1034 86.73 41.89 22.87
N GLY A 1035 85.80 41.35 23.66
CA GLY A 1035 85.35 41.94 24.93
C GLY A 1035 84.18 42.92 24.80
N LEU A 1036 83.77 43.30 23.58
CA LEU A 1036 82.64 44.20 23.37
C LEU A 1036 81.34 43.53 23.85
N ARG A 1037 80.64 44.20 24.77
CA ARG A 1037 79.34 43.81 25.29
C ARG A 1037 78.22 44.55 24.57
N LEU A 1038 77.35 43.81 23.89
CA LEU A 1038 76.18 44.32 23.16
C LEU A 1038 74.90 43.97 23.91
N GLU A 1039 74.19 44.98 24.39
CA GLU A 1039 72.87 44.84 25.00
C GLU A 1039 71.80 44.46 23.95
N PRO A 1040 70.64 43.92 24.35
CA PRO A 1040 69.51 43.67 23.44
C PRO A 1040 69.17 44.92 22.62
N ASP A 1041 68.98 44.74 21.31
CA ASP A 1041 68.75 45.76 20.29
C ASP A 1041 69.90 46.77 20.05
N ALA A 1042 71.05 46.60 20.71
CA ALA A 1042 72.21 47.45 20.47
C ALA A 1042 72.91 47.10 19.14
N GLU A 1043 73.41 48.15 18.47
CA GLU A 1043 74.21 48.06 17.25
C GLU A 1043 75.62 48.61 17.51
N ALA A 1044 76.64 47.96 16.97
CA ALA A 1044 78.02 48.45 16.96
C ALA A 1044 78.62 48.33 15.57
N GLN A 1045 79.41 49.33 15.20
CA GLN A 1045 80.16 49.34 13.96
C GLN A 1045 81.50 48.63 14.17
N ALA A 1046 81.72 47.53 13.46
CA ALA A 1046 82.95 46.73 13.56
C ALA A 1046 84.10 47.30 12.74
N LEU A 1047 83.80 47.71 11.51
CA LEU A 1047 84.79 48.11 10.53
C LEU A 1047 84.22 49.17 9.59
N ARG A 1048 85.09 50.08 9.16
CA ARG A 1048 84.81 51.06 8.11
C ARG A 1048 85.97 51.10 7.13
N ILE A 1049 85.67 50.95 5.84
CA ILE A 1049 86.60 51.15 4.73
C ILE A 1049 86.14 52.40 4.01
N PRO A 1050 86.85 53.53 4.09
CA PRO A 1050 86.41 54.75 3.41
C PRO A 1050 86.70 54.73 1.90
N ASP A 1051 87.62 53.88 1.43
CA ASP A 1051 87.93 53.74 0.00
C ASP A 1051 86.90 52.85 -0.71
N LEU A 1052 86.28 53.36 -1.76
CA LEU A 1052 85.21 52.69 -2.48
C LEU A 1052 85.72 51.53 -3.35
N ALA A 1053 86.95 51.62 -3.86
CA ALA A 1053 87.54 50.55 -4.68
C ALA A 1053 87.84 49.32 -3.80
N ALA A 1054 88.55 49.51 -2.69
CA ALA A 1054 88.79 48.46 -1.69
C ALA A 1054 87.49 47.91 -1.08
N ALA A 1055 86.51 48.78 -0.82
CA ALA A 1055 85.19 48.38 -0.32
C ALA A 1055 84.46 47.40 -1.25
N ARG A 1056 84.49 47.65 -2.57
CA ARG A 1056 83.88 46.77 -3.57
C ARG A 1056 84.63 45.45 -3.71
N GLU A 1057 85.96 45.46 -3.66
CA GLU A 1057 86.76 44.23 -3.70
C GLU A 1057 86.46 43.31 -2.50
N VAL A 1058 86.34 43.88 -1.30
CA VAL A 1058 85.96 43.12 -0.09
C VAL A 1058 84.54 42.57 -0.21
N GLU A 1059 83.59 43.35 -0.74
CA GLU A 1059 82.21 42.89 -0.96
C GLU A 1059 82.14 41.72 -1.96
N ASP A 1060 82.89 41.79 -3.06
CA ASP A 1060 82.95 40.74 -4.07
C ASP A 1060 83.58 39.45 -3.49
N LYS A 1061 84.61 39.59 -2.65
CA LYS A 1061 85.25 38.46 -1.94
C LYS A 1061 84.36 37.83 -0.86
N LEU A 1062 83.46 38.58 -0.25
CA LEU A 1062 82.43 38.04 0.65
C LEU A 1062 81.31 37.34 -0.13
N LYS A 1063 80.89 37.90 -1.28
CA LYS A 1063 79.84 37.32 -2.12
C LYS A 1063 80.28 36.01 -2.76
N ASN A 1064 81.53 35.91 -3.22
CA ASN A 1064 82.07 34.70 -3.83
C ASN A 1064 82.52 33.64 -2.79
N GLY A 1065 82.46 33.95 -1.49
CA GLY A 1065 82.80 33.03 -0.40
C GLY A 1065 84.30 32.82 -0.16
N SER A 1066 85.15 33.60 -0.82
CA SER A 1066 86.60 33.61 -0.56
C SER A 1066 86.94 34.26 0.78
N LEU A 1067 86.11 35.18 1.27
CA LEU A 1067 86.21 35.74 2.62
C LEU A 1067 85.00 35.30 3.47
N VAL A 1068 85.25 34.71 4.64
CA VAL A 1068 84.21 34.30 5.60
C VAL A 1068 84.54 34.86 6.98
N VAL A 1069 83.54 35.42 7.67
CA VAL A 1069 83.71 36.00 9.01
C VAL A 1069 82.94 35.19 10.04
N HIS A 1070 83.64 34.63 11.02
CA HIS A 1070 83.08 33.89 12.14
C HIS A 1070 83.21 34.69 13.43
N ILE A 1071 82.10 34.95 14.11
CA ILE A 1071 82.07 35.69 15.37
C ILE A 1071 81.64 34.74 16.48
N VAL A 1072 82.59 34.44 17.37
CA VAL A 1072 82.34 33.68 18.59
C VAL A 1072 81.94 34.63 19.70
N TYR A 1073 80.77 34.43 20.30
CA TYR A 1073 80.24 35.25 21.39
C TYR A 1073 79.60 34.39 22.48
N GLY A 1074 79.44 34.96 23.67
CA GLY A 1074 78.78 34.28 24.80
C GLY A 1074 77.83 35.19 25.56
N GLY A 1075 76.82 34.58 26.18
CA GLY A 1075 75.88 35.24 27.08
C GLY A 1075 76.20 34.99 28.56
N ALA A 1076 75.25 35.28 29.45
CA ALA A 1076 75.40 35.04 30.90
C ALA A 1076 75.49 33.56 31.29
N GLY A 1077 74.99 32.65 30.45
CA GLY A 1077 74.90 31.21 30.74
C GLY A 1077 76.17 30.40 30.50
N GLY A 1078 77.31 31.03 30.19
CA GLY A 1078 78.57 30.31 29.90
C GLY A 1078 78.62 29.59 28.54
N GLU A 1079 77.51 29.54 27.80
CA GLU A 1079 77.43 28.97 26.45
C GLU A 1079 78.07 29.89 25.40
N HIS A 1080 78.76 29.28 24.44
CA HIS A 1080 79.42 29.95 23.32
C HIS A 1080 78.65 29.70 22.01
N TRP A 1081 78.55 30.73 21.18
CA TRP A 1081 77.82 30.72 19.92
C TRP A 1081 78.72 31.25 18.81
N VAL A 1082 78.65 30.68 17.61
CA VAL A 1082 79.23 31.28 16.39
C VAL A 1082 78.12 31.86 15.54
N SER A 1083 78.33 33.09 15.07
CA SER A 1083 77.56 33.68 13.98
C SER A 1083 78.45 33.88 12.77
N ASP A 1084 78.04 33.36 11.62
CA ASP A 1084 78.68 33.59 10.31
C ASP A 1084 77.92 34.62 9.46
N GLY A 1085 76.96 35.32 10.06
CA GLY A 1085 76.12 36.33 9.41
C GLY A 1085 74.88 35.76 8.73
N LYS A 1086 74.84 34.46 8.46
CA LYS A 1086 73.67 33.76 7.90
C LYS A 1086 72.99 32.86 8.92
N GLU A 1087 73.76 32.16 9.74
CA GLU A 1087 73.29 31.23 10.75
C GLU A 1087 73.98 31.47 12.10
N VAL A 1088 73.29 31.08 13.18
CA VAL A 1088 73.85 31.04 14.53
C VAL A 1088 73.91 29.58 14.97
N ARG A 1089 75.10 29.12 15.37
CA ARG A 1089 75.34 27.74 15.82
C ARG A 1089 75.88 27.75 17.24
N SER A 1090 75.37 26.85 18.08
CA SER A 1090 75.94 26.61 19.41
C SER A 1090 77.30 25.91 19.26
N ILE A 1091 78.30 26.35 20.01
CA ILE A 1091 79.51 25.58 20.23
C ILE A 1091 79.35 24.92 21.59
N SER A 1092 78.92 23.67 21.59
CA SER A 1092 79.15 22.79 22.74
C SER A 1092 80.66 22.65 22.89
N SER A 1093 81.19 23.19 23.99
CA SER A 1093 82.62 23.23 24.41
C SER A 1093 83.60 22.39 23.58
N LEU A 1094 84.57 23.08 22.98
CA LEU A 1094 85.93 22.58 22.79
C LEU A 1094 86.57 22.27 24.14
#